data_AF-M5T4A7-F1
#
_entry.id   AF-M5T4A7-F1
#
_cell.length_a   1.000
_cell.length_b   1.000
_cell.length_c   1.000
_cell.angle_alpha   90.00
_cell.angle_beta   90.00
_cell.angle_gamma   90.00
#
_symmetry.space_group_name_H-M   'P 1'
#
loop_
_entity.id
_entity.type
_entity.pdbx_description
1 polymer ?
#
loop_
_entity_poly.entity_id
_entity_poly.type
_entity_poly.pdbx_seq_one_letter_code
_entity_poly.pdbx_strand_id
1 'polypeptide(L)'
;MTITRIFTLTLLIVFTLTTQVIAQPGAGNLVQHEGQLIQDLSSHRWKLKRMRPGRGVEEGLHELPSGDIETSVWIPAKVPGDVYTDLWKAGVLEDPYFGRNSVKAQWVMQDEWWYSLQFNVSQTVDDKIVRLDFDGVDYACEVWLNGHYLGSHEGMFSPFSFDVTELLHTSSNWLHGRNILMVKLNPPPQVNHKVAGLKTPWFGDYWRDLVPFGIWRPVRLVSTGHVRFENLYVKSKLNEDGSADLDIEMAVENVAKDPRDVAVNVTLKGHNFDCEPIHISSDRTIQPGTQTIHQTVTIAAPKLWWPWDLGDPNLYTANVSITDEASELDRTSTTFGIREVKMEWNPGFTKDEVSFPRTVMLNGKRHFIRSACWGGPPDIFVGRTSTAEYKKLIEMAKDANMNNIRIFGWHPPEIPEFYQYCNEAGITVWQDVIPLGTANLSQDEAFIERIYEEAIAVIRERRNHPCLILIEGGEEAFLRASDAEFTKKFLDELGRRLQQHIDLPYVPDSPLTCPIAQSVGYKPKEAVHALAYFYSMGRWLMEDWYSELDFPIVPELAITSVPNVDSLRKFIPEDELWPPGPSWGHHWADLDRLRMQNFDTFGEERTGSLQEFVDATQDSQGTIFQLSVEHFRRGKPRVSGIALCHYITYWPDMKWGIVDNYQKPKRSYEFVKRAYQPLLVSLQFDRRRWHADESFAGKLWIVNDRFESHENCQVELSFYDDKDHVVATQTIPVERIAPDSSTMITDIDWPIADSVDSVFHVKLKLIDSDAKTLSSNRYMLLIGDQAEAREHMKQLGKKMHESVSEFTYDNYYRFSPELNDSDGKPSDSQTDVPRAAGFD
;
A
#
# COMPACT_ATOMS: atom_id res chain seq x y z
N MET A 1 -45.52 11.53 -58.32
CA MET A 1 -46.66 10.71 -58.77
C MET A 1 -46.27 9.24 -58.69
N THR A 2 -47.10 8.48 -57.97
CA THR A 2 -47.36 7.04 -58.07
C THR A 2 -46.36 6.02 -57.49
N ILE A 3 -46.79 5.51 -56.34
CA ILE A 3 -46.55 4.24 -55.64
C ILE A 3 -46.72 3.02 -56.56
N THR A 4 -45.98 1.91 -56.33
CA THR A 4 -46.51 0.56 -55.98
C THR A 4 -45.38 -0.48 -55.80
N ARG A 5 -45.42 -1.21 -54.68
CA ARG A 5 -44.57 -2.35 -54.26
C ARG A 5 -45.01 -3.65 -54.96
N ILE A 6 -44.11 -4.65 -55.09
CA ILE A 6 -44.19 -6.01 -54.47
C ILE A 6 -43.23 -7.02 -55.15
N PHE A 7 -42.33 -7.58 -54.30
CA PHE A 7 -41.73 -8.93 -54.23
C PHE A 7 -41.12 -9.62 -55.47
N THR A 8 -39.85 -10.08 -55.36
CA THR A 8 -39.47 -11.43 -54.86
C THR A 8 -37.93 -11.54 -54.87
N LEU A 9 -37.30 -11.77 -53.71
CA LEU A 9 -35.86 -12.04 -53.59
C LEU A 9 -35.68 -13.49 -53.14
N THR A 10 -34.95 -14.28 -53.93
CA THR A 10 -34.71 -15.70 -53.75
C THR A 10 -33.72 -15.95 -52.60
N LEU A 11 -34.17 -16.67 -51.57
CA LEU A 11 -33.38 -17.19 -50.46
C LEU A 11 -32.63 -18.45 -50.92
N LEU A 12 -31.30 -18.47 -50.86
CA LEU A 12 -30.51 -19.70 -50.95
C LEU A 12 -30.09 -20.09 -49.53
N ILE A 13 -30.77 -21.10 -48.97
CA ILE A 13 -30.47 -21.69 -47.67
C ILE A 13 -29.33 -22.70 -47.87
N VAL A 14 -28.15 -22.41 -47.34
CA VAL A 14 -27.10 -23.40 -47.10
C VAL A 14 -27.27 -23.90 -45.66
N PHE A 15 -27.79 -25.12 -45.52
CA PHE A 15 -27.81 -25.85 -44.26
C PHE A 15 -26.38 -26.32 -43.94
N THR A 16 -25.67 -25.58 -43.09
CA THR A 16 -24.57 -26.15 -42.31
C THR A 16 -25.13 -26.54 -40.95
N LEU A 17 -25.34 -27.85 -40.75
CA LEU A 17 -25.50 -28.43 -39.41
C LEU A 17 -24.21 -28.18 -38.63
N THR A 18 -24.13 -27.07 -37.91
CA THR A 18 -23.23 -26.96 -36.77
C THR A 18 -23.82 -27.81 -35.66
N THR A 19 -23.25 -28.99 -35.44
CA THR A 19 -23.39 -29.70 -34.17
C THR A 19 -22.81 -28.81 -33.09
N GLN A 20 -23.64 -27.95 -32.48
CA GLN A 20 -23.32 -27.36 -31.19
C GLN A 20 -23.33 -28.51 -30.19
N VAL A 21 -22.15 -29.08 -29.94
CA VAL A 21 -21.90 -29.80 -28.71
C VAL A 21 -22.11 -28.78 -27.60
N ILE A 22 -23.17 -28.96 -26.82
CA ILE A 22 -23.38 -28.26 -25.57
C ILE A 22 -22.18 -28.66 -24.69
N ALA A 23 -21.12 -27.85 -24.71
CA ALA A 23 -20.01 -27.99 -23.78
C ALA A 23 -20.55 -27.67 -22.39
N GLN A 24 -20.46 -28.63 -21.47
CA GLN A 24 -20.71 -28.37 -20.05
C GLN A 24 -19.76 -27.26 -19.54
N PRO A 25 -20.16 -26.50 -18.51
CA PRO A 25 -19.27 -25.53 -17.86
C PRO A 25 -18.01 -26.26 -17.36
N GLY A 26 -16.82 -25.88 -17.85
CA GLY A 26 -15.56 -26.47 -17.39
C GLY A 26 -14.47 -26.65 -18.46
N ALA A 27 -14.80 -26.53 -19.75
CA ALA A 27 -13.79 -26.59 -20.82
C ALA A 27 -13.02 -25.27 -20.93
N GLY A 28 -12.07 -25.03 -20.02
CA GLY A 28 -11.01 -24.04 -20.24
C GLY A 28 -9.98 -24.63 -21.20
N ASN A 29 -9.72 -23.96 -22.32
CA ASN A 29 -8.62 -24.32 -23.21
C ASN A 29 -7.30 -23.88 -22.59
N LEU A 30 -6.27 -24.73 -22.68
CA LEU A 30 -4.89 -24.38 -22.37
C LEU A 30 -4.45 -23.24 -23.31
N VAL A 31 -3.99 -22.12 -22.75
CA VAL A 31 -3.28 -21.10 -23.53
C VAL A 31 -1.84 -21.59 -23.67
N GLN A 32 -1.46 -21.95 -24.88
CA GLN A 32 -0.10 -22.40 -25.18
C GLN A 32 0.80 -21.16 -25.33
N HIS A 33 1.75 -20.98 -24.41
CA HIS A 33 2.89 -20.09 -24.61
C HIS A 33 4.10 -20.95 -24.93
N GLU A 34 4.49 -20.99 -26.21
CA GLU A 34 5.80 -21.43 -26.75
C GLU A 34 6.74 -22.08 -25.71
N GLY A 35 6.75 -23.41 -25.57
CA GLY A 35 7.68 -24.17 -24.71
C GLY A 35 7.15 -24.59 -23.31
N GLN A 36 6.55 -23.66 -22.57
CA GLN A 36 6.01 -23.89 -21.22
C GLN A 36 4.47 -24.01 -21.26
N LEU A 37 3.90 -25.06 -20.66
CA LEU A 37 2.44 -25.18 -20.55
C LEU A 37 2.02 -24.69 -19.17
N ILE A 38 1.45 -23.49 -19.11
CA ILE A 38 0.85 -22.94 -17.89
C ILE A 38 -0.67 -23.02 -18.02
N GLN A 39 -1.31 -23.75 -17.12
CA GLN A 39 -2.75 -23.69 -16.91
C GLN A 39 -3.02 -22.87 -15.65
N ASP A 40 -3.53 -21.65 -15.83
CA ASP A 40 -4.00 -20.86 -14.71
C ASP A 40 -5.29 -21.48 -14.14
N LEU A 41 -5.25 -21.86 -12.87
CA LEU A 41 -6.38 -22.44 -12.15
C LEU A 41 -7.20 -21.36 -11.41
N SER A 42 -6.73 -20.11 -11.42
CA SER A 42 -7.44 -18.94 -10.92
C SER A 42 -8.76 -18.73 -11.66
N SER A 43 -9.88 -18.79 -10.95
CA SER A 43 -11.22 -18.61 -11.55
C SER A 43 -12.33 -18.54 -10.50
N HIS A 44 -13.56 -18.34 -10.97
CA HIS A 44 -14.80 -18.51 -10.20
C HIS A 44 -15.32 -19.97 -10.22
N ARG A 45 -14.51 -20.93 -10.70
CA ARG A 45 -14.90 -22.36 -10.77
C ARG A 45 -14.66 -23.11 -9.47
N TRP A 46 -14.02 -22.46 -8.51
CA TRP A 46 -13.75 -23.03 -7.20
C TRP A 46 -15.04 -23.19 -6.40
N LYS A 47 -15.00 -24.13 -5.47
CA LYS A 47 -16.09 -24.44 -4.55
C LYS A 47 -15.54 -24.44 -3.13
N LEU A 48 -16.34 -23.99 -2.17
CA LEU A 48 -16.00 -23.83 -0.78
C LEU A 48 -16.96 -24.65 0.09
N LYS A 49 -16.45 -25.29 1.13
CA LYS A 49 -17.27 -25.99 2.14
C LYS A 49 -16.73 -25.76 3.55
N ARG A 50 -17.63 -25.39 4.45
CA ARG A 50 -17.37 -25.24 5.88
C ARG A 50 -17.28 -26.63 6.52
N MET A 51 -16.25 -26.85 7.32
CA MET A 51 -16.16 -28.01 8.23
C MET A 51 -15.71 -27.56 9.61
N ARG A 52 -16.12 -28.28 10.66
CA ARG A 52 -15.47 -28.11 11.96
C ARG A 52 -14.04 -28.65 11.87
N PRO A 53 -13.09 -28.12 12.64
CA PRO A 53 -11.69 -28.56 12.60
C PRO A 53 -11.55 -30.09 12.66
N GLY A 54 -10.84 -30.66 11.69
CA GLY A 54 -10.56 -32.10 11.53
C GLY A 54 -11.67 -32.93 10.89
N ARG A 55 -12.91 -32.43 10.80
CA ARG A 55 -14.05 -33.22 10.31
C ARG A 55 -14.00 -33.49 8.82
N GLY A 56 -13.42 -32.61 8.00
CA GLY A 56 -13.37 -32.83 6.56
C GLY A 56 -12.51 -34.03 6.16
N VAL A 57 -11.43 -34.29 6.89
CA VAL A 57 -10.60 -35.50 6.68
C VAL A 57 -11.34 -36.73 7.16
N GLU A 58 -11.93 -36.69 8.35
CA GLU A 58 -12.70 -37.81 8.92
C GLU A 58 -13.88 -38.22 8.04
N GLU A 59 -14.54 -37.26 7.39
CA GLU A 59 -15.67 -37.48 6.49
C GLU A 59 -15.25 -37.77 5.03
N GLY A 60 -13.94 -37.86 4.76
CA GLY A 60 -13.42 -38.27 3.45
C GLY A 60 -13.57 -37.22 2.35
N LEU A 61 -13.64 -35.92 2.66
CA LEU A 61 -13.74 -34.88 1.61
C LEU A 61 -12.57 -34.93 0.63
N HIS A 62 -11.36 -35.12 1.15
CA HIS A 62 -10.15 -35.28 0.34
C HIS A 62 -10.19 -36.51 -0.59
N GLU A 63 -11.02 -37.51 -0.30
CA GLU A 63 -11.15 -38.77 -1.07
C GLU A 63 -12.22 -38.69 -2.17
N LEU A 64 -12.93 -37.56 -2.29
CA LEU A 64 -13.97 -37.40 -3.31
C LEU A 64 -13.38 -37.62 -4.70
N PRO A 65 -13.91 -38.56 -5.49
CA PRO A 65 -13.38 -38.82 -6.82
C PRO A 65 -13.68 -37.63 -7.72
N SER A 66 -12.85 -37.43 -8.75
CA SER A 66 -12.99 -36.30 -9.67
C SER A 66 -14.32 -36.29 -10.43
N GLY A 67 -15.10 -37.38 -10.37
CA GLY A 67 -16.47 -37.46 -10.89
C GLY A 67 -17.61 -37.11 -9.96
N ASP A 68 -17.37 -36.95 -8.67
CA ASP A 68 -18.43 -36.95 -7.66
C ASP A 68 -18.39 -35.73 -6.72
N ILE A 69 -18.10 -34.55 -7.28
CA ILE A 69 -18.18 -33.30 -6.50
C ILE A 69 -19.64 -32.86 -6.24
N GLU A 70 -20.60 -33.41 -6.99
CA GLU A 70 -22.01 -32.99 -6.94
C GLU A 70 -22.80 -33.60 -5.77
N THR A 71 -22.27 -34.63 -5.11
CA THR A 71 -22.93 -35.27 -3.95
C THR A 71 -22.81 -34.46 -2.65
N SER A 72 -22.06 -33.36 -2.66
CA SER A 72 -21.94 -32.44 -1.53
C SER A 72 -22.57 -31.08 -1.85
N VAL A 73 -23.13 -30.42 -0.83
CA VAL A 73 -23.55 -29.01 -0.93
C VAL A 73 -22.32 -28.13 -0.79
N TRP A 74 -21.97 -27.41 -1.86
CA TRP A 74 -20.83 -26.51 -1.92
C TRP A 74 -21.28 -25.07 -2.13
N ILE A 75 -20.52 -24.13 -1.58
CA ILE A 75 -20.64 -22.70 -1.80
C ILE A 75 -19.76 -22.32 -3.01
N PRO A 76 -20.23 -21.49 -3.96
CA PRO A 76 -19.36 -20.97 -5.02
C PRO A 76 -18.20 -20.15 -4.44
N ALA A 77 -17.01 -20.28 -5.02
CA ALA A 77 -15.82 -19.61 -4.53
C ALA A 77 -14.97 -19.04 -5.66
N LYS A 78 -14.15 -18.03 -5.33
CA LYS A 78 -13.19 -17.43 -6.26
C LYS A 78 -11.78 -17.56 -5.70
N VAL A 79 -10.86 -18.01 -6.55
CA VAL A 79 -9.42 -17.96 -6.29
C VAL A 79 -8.76 -17.15 -7.41
N PRO A 80 -7.90 -16.15 -7.13
CA PRO A 80 -7.58 -15.64 -5.80
C PRO A 80 -8.77 -15.00 -5.09
N GLY A 81 -8.82 -15.14 -3.77
CA GLY A 81 -9.89 -14.64 -2.93
C GLY A 81 -9.75 -15.00 -1.46
N ASP A 82 -10.80 -14.73 -0.69
CA ASP A 82 -10.88 -14.99 0.74
C ASP A 82 -12.25 -15.56 1.14
N VAL A 83 -12.25 -16.24 2.28
CA VAL A 83 -13.43 -16.93 2.80
C VAL A 83 -14.59 -15.97 3.08
N TYR A 84 -14.33 -14.78 3.64
CA TYR A 84 -15.39 -13.84 4.01
C TYR A 84 -16.12 -13.30 2.79
N THR A 85 -15.37 -12.95 1.74
CA THR A 85 -15.93 -12.49 0.47
C THR A 85 -16.84 -13.53 -0.16
N ASP A 86 -16.42 -14.80 -0.19
CA ASP A 86 -17.20 -15.88 -0.81
C ASP A 86 -18.49 -16.16 -0.01
N LEU A 87 -18.42 -16.12 1.33
CA LEU A 87 -19.60 -16.27 2.19
C LEU A 87 -20.59 -15.11 2.07
N TRP A 88 -20.08 -13.88 1.98
CA TRP A 88 -20.90 -12.70 1.76
C TRP A 88 -21.62 -12.78 0.40
N LYS A 89 -20.90 -13.11 -0.69
CA LYS A 89 -21.49 -13.28 -2.03
C LYS A 89 -22.53 -14.40 -2.07
N ALA A 90 -22.35 -15.45 -1.27
CA ALA A 90 -23.29 -16.55 -1.15
C ALA A 90 -24.51 -16.24 -0.25
N GLY A 91 -24.56 -15.07 0.39
CA GLY A 91 -25.64 -14.68 1.31
C GLY A 91 -25.60 -15.42 2.66
N VAL A 92 -24.48 -16.04 3.00
CA VAL A 92 -24.27 -16.69 4.31
C VAL A 92 -23.91 -15.66 5.39
N LEU A 93 -23.26 -14.56 4.99
CA LEU A 93 -22.94 -13.42 5.84
C LEU A 93 -23.58 -12.15 5.30
N GLU A 94 -24.01 -11.27 6.21
CA GLU A 94 -24.18 -9.85 5.90
C GLU A 94 -22.80 -9.23 5.62
N ASP A 95 -22.76 -8.08 4.93
CA ASP A 95 -21.47 -7.40 4.67
C ASP A 95 -20.79 -7.04 6.00
N PRO A 96 -19.58 -7.57 6.29
CA PRO A 96 -18.88 -7.28 7.55
C PRO A 96 -18.57 -5.80 7.75
N TYR A 97 -18.54 -5.00 6.68
CA TYR A 97 -18.32 -3.56 6.73
C TYR A 97 -19.52 -2.79 7.27
N PHE A 98 -20.74 -3.32 7.19
CA PHE A 98 -21.93 -2.56 7.54
C PHE A 98 -22.19 -2.56 9.05
N GLY A 99 -22.22 -1.38 9.65
CA GLY A 99 -22.48 -1.15 11.06
C GLY A 99 -21.53 -1.94 11.95
N ARG A 100 -22.08 -2.89 12.72
CA ARG A 100 -21.29 -3.75 13.62
C ARG A 100 -21.32 -5.23 13.17
N ASN A 101 -21.52 -5.48 11.87
CA ASN A 101 -21.66 -6.83 11.33
C ASN A 101 -20.37 -7.66 11.40
N SER A 102 -19.20 -7.04 11.47
CA SER A 102 -17.92 -7.73 11.71
C SER A 102 -17.98 -8.63 12.95
N VAL A 103 -18.63 -8.18 14.03
CA VAL A 103 -18.79 -8.95 15.28
C VAL A 103 -19.59 -10.24 15.02
N LYS A 104 -20.62 -10.19 14.19
CA LYS A 104 -21.45 -11.36 13.84
C LYS A 104 -20.73 -12.37 12.96
N ALA A 105 -19.67 -11.96 12.25
CA ALA A 105 -18.90 -12.80 11.34
C ALA A 105 -17.74 -13.56 12.00
N GLN A 106 -17.48 -13.35 13.30
CA GLN A 106 -16.33 -13.96 14.02
C GLN A 106 -16.34 -15.49 14.06
N TRP A 107 -17.48 -16.15 13.84
CA TRP A 107 -17.53 -17.62 13.80
C TRP A 107 -16.73 -18.21 12.64
N VAL A 108 -16.51 -17.45 11.55
CA VAL A 108 -15.83 -17.92 10.33
C VAL A 108 -14.40 -18.37 10.61
N MET A 109 -13.68 -17.60 11.44
CA MET A 109 -12.29 -17.87 11.82
C MET A 109 -12.13 -19.00 12.86
N GLN A 110 -13.23 -19.64 13.28
CA GLN A 110 -13.20 -20.78 14.22
C GLN A 110 -13.28 -22.14 13.50
N ASP A 111 -13.60 -22.14 12.21
CA ASP A 111 -13.81 -23.34 11.40
C ASP A 111 -12.72 -23.54 10.34
N GLU A 112 -12.61 -24.76 9.83
CA GLU A 112 -11.76 -25.06 8.67
C GLU A 112 -12.58 -24.96 7.38
N TRP A 113 -11.90 -24.61 6.29
CA TRP A 113 -12.55 -24.29 5.02
C TRP A 113 -11.92 -25.07 3.87
N TRP A 114 -12.75 -25.84 3.17
CA TRP A 114 -12.32 -26.72 2.09
C TRP A 114 -12.62 -26.09 0.75
N TYR A 115 -11.57 -25.82 -0.02
CA TYR A 115 -11.65 -25.40 -1.40
C TYR A 115 -11.51 -26.60 -2.33
N SER A 116 -12.30 -26.63 -3.40
CA SER A 116 -12.27 -27.68 -4.41
C SER A 116 -12.30 -27.10 -5.82
N LEU A 117 -11.49 -27.66 -6.71
CA LEU A 117 -11.49 -27.34 -8.14
C LEU A 117 -11.42 -28.61 -8.97
N GLN A 118 -12.34 -28.75 -9.93
CA GLN A 118 -12.21 -29.71 -11.02
C GLN A 118 -11.60 -29.04 -12.25
N PHE A 119 -10.61 -29.70 -12.84
CA PHE A 119 -9.96 -29.26 -14.06
C PHE A 119 -9.52 -30.44 -14.91
N ASN A 120 -9.21 -30.15 -16.16
CA ASN A 120 -8.86 -31.16 -17.14
C ASN A 120 -7.48 -30.89 -17.72
N VAL A 121 -6.75 -31.98 -17.97
CA VAL A 121 -5.47 -31.98 -18.66
C VAL A 121 -5.58 -32.89 -19.87
N SER A 122 -5.74 -32.27 -21.04
CA SER A 122 -6.01 -32.97 -22.31
C SER A 122 -4.77 -33.31 -23.11
N GLN A 123 -3.63 -32.72 -22.75
CA GLN A 123 -2.34 -32.93 -23.41
C GLN A 123 -1.55 -34.02 -22.66
N THR A 124 -0.81 -34.84 -23.40
CA THR A 124 0.20 -35.70 -22.77
C THR A 124 1.36 -34.84 -22.29
N VAL A 125 1.91 -35.20 -21.14
CA VAL A 125 3.04 -34.50 -20.50
C VAL A 125 4.30 -35.39 -20.55
N ASP A 126 4.42 -36.16 -21.64
CA ASP A 126 5.52 -37.11 -21.83
C ASP A 126 6.87 -36.38 -21.76
N ASP A 127 7.79 -36.91 -20.94
CA ASP A 127 9.12 -36.34 -20.68
C ASP A 127 9.13 -34.90 -20.12
N LYS A 128 8.03 -34.49 -19.47
CA LYS A 128 7.93 -33.20 -18.76
C LYS A 128 7.77 -33.40 -17.26
N ILE A 129 8.11 -32.34 -16.53
CA ILE A 129 7.77 -32.19 -15.11
C ILE A 129 6.56 -31.29 -15.01
N VAL A 130 5.57 -31.67 -14.21
CA VAL A 130 4.39 -30.87 -13.95
C VAL A 130 4.34 -30.52 -12.48
N ARG A 131 4.28 -29.23 -12.18
CA ARG A 131 4.10 -28.71 -10.83
C ARG A 131 2.74 -28.07 -10.64
N LEU A 132 2.26 -28.13 -9.42
CA LEU A 132 1.19 -27.29 -8.92
C LEU A 132 1.81 -26.16 -8.08
N ASP A 133 1.80 -24.95 -8.62
CA ASP A 133 2.41 -23.75 -8.04
C ASP A 133 1.32 -22.90 -7.36
N PHE A 134 1.54 -22.55 -6.09
CA PHE A 134 0.73 -21.62 -5.30
C PHE A 134 1.53 -20.35 -5.05
N ASP A 135 1.02 -19.20 -5.49
CA ASP A 135 1.70 -17.92 -5.29
C ASP A 135 1.57 -17.38 -3.85
N GLY A 136 0.61 -17.90 -3.07
CA GLY A 136 0.37 -17.46 -1.70
C GLY A 136 -0.97 -17.94 -1.14
N VAL A 137 -0.94 -18.44 0.11
CA VAL A 137 -2.12 -18.86 0.89
C VAL A 137 -2.06 -18.19 2.25
N ASP A 138 -3.13 -17.54 2.66
CA ASP A 138 -3.26 -16.98 4.00
C ASP A 138 -4.08 -17.97 4.86
N TYR A 139 -3.55 -18.63 5.89
CA TYR A 139 -2.14 -18.69 6.31
C TYR A 139 -1.57 -20.10 6.27
N ALA A 140 -2.37 -21.11 6.61
CA ALA A 140 -1.92 -22.50 6.65
C ALA A 140 -2.90 -23.41 5.91
N CYS A 141 -2.36 -24.29 5.07
CA CYS A 141 -3.18 -25.20 4.28
C CYS A 141 -2.57 -26.60 4.13
N GLU A 142 -3.43 -27.52 3.73
CA GLU A 142 -3.10 -28.88 3.31
C GLU A 142 -3.70 -29.13 1.93
N VAL A 143 -2.97 -29.83 1.05
CA VAL A 143 -3.32 -29.95 -0.37
C VAL A 143 -3.37 -31.42 -0.80
N TRP A 144 -4.41 -31.77 -1.56
CA TRP A 144 -4.57 -33.07 -2.19
C TRP A 144 -4.90 -32.94 -3.68
N LEU A 145 -4.36 -33.86 -4.48
CA LEU A 145 -4.72 -34.03 -5.89
C LEU A 145 -5.22 -35.46 -6.10
N ASN A 146 -6.44 -35.61 -6.61
CA ASN A 146 -7.05 -36.92 -6.89
C ASN A 146 -7.02 -37.89 -5.68
N GLY A 147 -7.19 -37.37 -4.46
CA GLY A 147 -7.12 -38.15 -3.22
C GLY A 147 -5.71 -38.33 -2.64
N HIS A 148 -4.66 -38.01 -3.39
CA HIS A 148 -3.28 -38.10 -2.92
C HIS A 148 -2.89 -36.83 -2.16
N TYR A 149 -2.42 -37.00 -0.92
CA TYR A 149 -1.88 -35.91 -0.11
C TYR A 149 -0.55 -35.44 -0.69
N LEU A 150 -0.46 -34.16 -1.05
CA LEU A 150 0.76 -33.53 -1.58
C LEU A 150 1.63 -32.96 -0.46
N GLY A 151 1.01 -32.39 0.56
CA GLY A 151 1.71 -31.75 1.66
C GLY A 151 0.93 -30.59 2.29
N SER A 152 1.62 -29.86 3.15
CA SER A 152 1.11 -28.70 3.87
C SER A 152 2.00 -27.48 3.65
N HIS A 153 1.43 -26.29 3.76
CA HIS A 153 2.16 -25.03 3.75
C HIS A 153 1.73 -24.14 4.92
N GLU A 154 2.68 -23.41 5.49
CA GLU A 154 2.45 -22.41 6.54
C GLU A 154 3.31 -21.16 6.26
N GLY A 155 2.64 -20.04 5.98
CA GLY A 155 3.28 -18.80 5.53
C GLY A 155 2.32 -18.02 4.64
N MET A 156 2.27 -16.69 4.74
CA MET A 156 1.34 -15.88 3.94
C MET A 156 1.97 -15.38 2.62
N PHE A 157 3.23 -14.93 2.65
CA PHE A 157 3.79 -14.11 1.57
C PHE A 157 4.58 -14.90 0.54
N SER A 158 5.22 -16.00 0.96
CA SER A 158 6.04 -16.84 0.10
C SER A 158 5.23 -17.82 -0.77
N PRO A 159 5.64 -18.05 -2.03
CA PRO A 159 5.07 -19.09 -2.87
C PRO A 159 5.57 -20.49 -2.48
N PHE A 160 4.84 -21.53 -2.88
CA PHE A 160 5.23 -22.93 -2.72
C PHE A 160 4.73 -23.79 -3.89
N SER A 161 5.31 -24.98 -4.08
CA SER A 161 4.93 -25.87 -5.19
C SER A 161 5.01 -27.35 -4.82
N PHE A 162 4.29 -28.18 -5.57
CA PHE A 162 4.35 -29.64 -5.49
C PHE A 162 4.56 -30.25 -6.87
N ASP A 163 5.44 -31.25 -6.98
CA ASP A 163 5.50 -32.10 -8.17
C ASP A 163 4.27 -33.02 -8.21
N VAL A 164 3.52 -32.95 -9.31
CA VAL A 164 2.28 -33.69 -9.51
C VAL A 164 2.33 -34.57 -10.77
N THR A 165 3.51 -34.75 -11.36
CA THR A 165 3.70 -35.42 -12.65
C THR A 165 3.06 -36.81 -12.68
N GLU A 166 3.34 -37.63 -11.66
CA GLU A 166 2.85 -39.02 -11.55
C GLU A 166 1.40 -39.14 -11.02
N LEU A 167 0.82 -38.04 -10.54
CA LEU A 167 -0.50 -38.00 -9.89
C LEU A 167 -1.58 -37.42 -10.82
N LEU A 168 -1.17 -36.84 -11.94
CA LEU A 168 -2.03 -36.13 -12.86
C LEU A 168 -2.73 -37.11 -13.82
N HIS A 169 -4.05 -37.05 -13.87
CA HIS A 169 -4.80 -37.75 -14.89
C HIS A 169 -4.71 -36.98 -16.20
N THR A 170 -4.07 -37.56 -17.22
CA THR A 170 -3.94 -36.94 -18.55
C THR A 170 -4.65 -37.78 -19.59
N SER A 171 -5.51 -37.15 -20.40
CA SER A 171 -6.23 -37.85 -21.47
C SER A 171 -7.00 -36.88 -22.36
N SER A 172 -7.02 -37.16 -23.67
CA SER A 172 -7.87 -36.44 -24.63
C SER A 172 -9.37 -36.67 -24.38
N ASN A 173 -9.75 -37.77 -23.72
CA ASN A 173 -11.10 -37.96 -23.19
C ASN A 173 -11.26 -37.17 -21.89
N TRP A 174 -12.17 -36.19 -21.91
CA TRP A 174 -12.53 -35.30 -20.79
C TRP A 174 -12.86 -36.03 -19.48
N LEU A 175 -13.50 -37.20 -19.51
CA LEU A 175 -13.84 -37.91 -18.27
C LEU A 175 -12.60 -38.53 -17.62
N HIS A 176 -11.67 -39.01 -18.43
CA HIS A 176 -10.44 -39.66 -17.98
C HIS A 176 -9.30 -38.67 -17.72
N GLY A 177 -9.31 -37.48 -18.31
CA GLY A 177 -8.42 -36.35 -17.97
C GLY A 177 -8.86 -35.55 -16.73
N ARG A 178 -9.96 -36.01 -16.11
CA ARG A 178 -10.61 -35.58 -14.87
C ARG A 178 -9.67 -35.44 -13.68
N ASN A 179 -9.22 -34.24 -13.31
CA ASN A 179 -8.52 -34.00 -12.05
C ASN A 179 -9.39 -33.25 -11.04
N ILE A 180 -9.15 -33.50 -9.75
CA ILE A 180 -9.73 -32.74 -8.63
C ILE A 180 -8.64 -32.31 -7.67
N LEU A 181 -8.57 -31.00 -7.42
CA LEU A 181 -7.71 -30.38 -6.43
C LEU A 181 -8.55 -30.06 -5.20
N MET A 182 -8.09 -30.50 -4.03
CA MET A 182 -8.66 -30.17 -2.73
C MET A 182 -7.64 -29.40 -1.91
N VAL A 183 -8.05 -28.28 -1.31
CA VAL A 183 -7.22 -27.47 -0.43
C VAL A 183 -8.00 -27.23 0.86
N LYS A 184 -7.47 -27.69 1.99
CA LYS A 184 -8.02 -27.41 3.32
C LYS A 184 -7.29 -26.23 3.91
N LEU A 185 -7.99 -25.14 4.16
CA LEU A 185 -7.50 -24.03 4.98
C LEU A 185 -7.76 -24.34 6.45
N ASN A 186 -6.70 -24.25 7.26
CA ASN A 186 -6.82 -24.32 8.72
C ASN A 186 -7.50 -23.05 9.25
N PRO A 187 -8.17 -23.11 10.42
CA PRO A 187 -8.58 -21.90 11.11
C PRO A 187 -7.37 -20.97 11.29
N PRO A 188 -7.51 -19.66 11.03
CA PRO A 188 -6.38 -18.74 11.13
C PRO A 188 -5.89 -18.64 12.58
N PRO A 189 -4.59 -18.37 12.79
CA PRO A 189 -4.01 -18.22 14.11
C PRO A 189 -4.72 -17.09 14.89
N GLN A 190 -4.97 -17.33 16.18
CA GLN A 190 -5.66 -16.37 17.07
C GLN A 190 -4.67 -15.54 17.92
N VAL A 191 -3.38 -15.87 17.89
CA VAL A 191 -2.33 -15.19 18.67
C VAL A 191 -1.23 -14.69 17.73
N ASN A 192 -1.14 -13.38 17.53
CA ASN A 192 -0.20 -12.77 16.59
C ASN A 192 1.28 -13.05 16.92
N HIS A 193 1.64 -13.11 18.21
CA HIS A 193 3.01 -13.41 18.66
C HIS A 193 3.59 -14.71 18.05
N LYS A 194 2.73 -15.65 17.62
CA LYS A 194 3.14 -16.93 17.02
C LYS A 194 3.37 -16.88 15.51
N VAL A 195 3.02 -15.77 14.85
CA VAL A 195 3.04 -15.61 13.38
C VAL A 195 3.45 -14.21 12.94
N ALA A 196 3.92 -13.37 13.85
CA ALA A 196 4.37 -12.02 13.55
C ALA A 196 5.54 -12.06 12.53
N GLY A 197 5.52 -11.17 11.54
CA GLY A 197 6.42 -11.22 10.39
C GLY A 197 6.07 -12.27 9.33
N LEU A 198 5.18 -13.23 9.62
CA LEU A 198 4.76 -14.31 8.70
C LEU A 198 3.30 -14.15 8.24
N LYS A 199 2.51 -13.31 8.92
CA LYS A 199 1.13 -12.96 8.59
C LYS A 199 0.88 -11.49 8.95
N THR A 200 -0.03 -10.84 8.22
CA THR A 200 -0.50 -9.50 8.56
C THR A 200 -1.15 -9.45 9.96
N PRO A 201 -0.69 -8.58 10.87
CA PRO A 201 -1.25 -8.40 12.20
C PRO A 201 -2.72 -8.01 12.18
N TRP A 202 -3.56 -8.62 13.03
CA TRP A 202 -5.01 -8.36 13.10
C TRP A 202 -5.49 -7.50 14.25
N PHE A 203 -4.71 -6.48 14.53
CA PHE A 203 -4.97 -5.48 15.54
C PHE A 203 -4.34 -4.16 15.10
N GLY A 204 -4.63 -3.10 15.83
CA GLY A 204 -4.16 -1.75 15.53
C GLY A 204 -5.32 -0.77 15.49
N ASP A 205 -5.05 0.42 14.98
CA ASP A 205 -5.85 1.62 15.24
C ASP A 205 -6.94 1.92 14.20
N TYR A 206 -7.28 0.97 13.33
CA TYR A 206 -8.28 1.16 12.25
C TYR A 206 -8.94 -0.15 11.77
N TRP A 207 -8.69 -1.28 12.45
CA TRP A 207 -9.42 -2.55 12.28
C TRP A 207 -9.12 -3.51 13.45
N ARG A 208 -10.04 -4.42 13.83
CA ARG A 208 -9.82 -5.30 15.01
C ARG A 208 -10.60 -6.62 15.11
N ASP A 209 -11.58 -6.91 14.26
CA ASP A 209 -12.56 -7.96 14.60
C ASP A 209 -12.43 -9.29 13.86
N LEU A 210 -11.80 -9.30 12.69
CA LEU A 210 -11.85 -10.44 11.78
C LEU A 210 -10.47 -10.73 11.22
N VAL A 211 -9.94 -11.93 11.47
CA VAL A 211 -8.68 -12.36 10.85
C VAL A 211 -8.98 -12.81 9.42
N PRO A 212 -8.56 -12.09 8.36
CA PRO A 212 -8.74 -12.54 6.97
C PRO A 212 -7.87 -13.76 6.71
N PHE A 213 -8.32 -14.64 5.81
CA PHE A 213 -7.60 -15.83 5.36
C PHE A 213 -8.27 -16.39 4.09
N GLY A 214 -7.49 -17.08 3.25
CA GLY A 214 -7.91 -17.50 1.91
C GLY A 214 -6.75 -17.94 1.01
N ILE A 215 -7.09 -18.44 -0.18
CA ILE A 215 -6.10 -18.64 -1.25
C ILE A 215 -5.98 -17.29 -1.97
N TRP A 216 -5.13 -16.42 -1.43
CA TRP A 216 -5.13 -14.99 -1.74
C TRP A 216 -4.34 -14.61 -2.99
N ARG A 217 -3.52 -15.53 -3.53
CA ARG A 217 -2.79 -15.38 -4.79
C ARG A 217 -3.05 -16.55 -5.75
N PRO A 218 -2.66 -16.41 -7.04
CA PRO A 218 -2.96 -17.42 -8.06
C PRO A 218 -2.46 -18.83 -7.76
N VAL A 219 -3.15 -19.80 -8.36
CA VAL A 219 -2.74 -21.22 -8.38
C VAL A 219 -2.58 -21.63 -9.85
N ARG A 220 -1.46 -22.27 -10.20
CA ARG A 220 -1.14 -22.63 -11.59
C ARG A 220 -0.63 -24.06 -11.68
N LEU A 221 -0.99 -24.73 -12.77
CA LEU A 221 -0.31 -25.95 -13.19
C LEU A 221 0.77 -25.56 -14.19
N VAL A 222 2.03 -25.81 -13.88
CA VAL A 222 3.18 -25.39 -14.69
C VAL A 222 3.93 -26.61 -15.17
N SER A 223 4.09 -26.75 -16.48
CA SER A 223 4.86 -27.83 -17.09
C SER A 223 6.12 -27.30 -17.75
N THR A 224 7.25 -27.88 -17.35
CA THR A 224 8.60 -27.59 -17.86
C THR A 224 9.30 -28.86 -18.32
N GLY A 225 10.43 -28.72 -18.99
CA GLY A 225 11.41 -29.79 -19.13
C GLY A 225 12.15 -30.08 -17.83
N HIS A 226 13.17 -30.94 -17.91
CA HIS A 226 13.99 -31.37 -16.76
C HIS A 226 14.98 -30.33 -16.25
N VAL A 227 15.21 -29.25 -17.01
CA VAL A 227 16.00 -28.09 -16.58
C VAL A 227 15.08 -26.88 -16.58
N ARG A 228 15.01 -26.16 -15.47
CA ARG A 228 14.05 -25.06 -15.27
C ARG A 228 14.64 -23.89 -14.49
N PHE A 229 14.02 -22.73 -14.62
CA PHE A 229 14.34 -21.55 -13.81
C PHE A 229 13.63 -21.61 -12.46
N GLU A 230 14.36 -21.26 -11.41
CA GLU A 230 13.80 -20.94 -10.08
C GLU A 230 13.69 -19.43 -9.88
N ASN A 231 14.68 -18.66 -10.38
CA ASN A 231 14.71 -17.22 -10.18
C ASN A 231 15.53 -16.51 -11.28
N LEU A 232 15.14 -15.27 -11.59
CA LEU A 232 15.84 -14.37 -12.50
C LEU A 232 16.03 -13.01 -11.83
N TYR A 233 17.27 -12.53 -11.78
CA TYR A 233 17.60 -11.21 -11.25
C TYR A 233 18.55 -10.47 -12.19
N VAL A 234 18.19 -9.23 -12.53
CA VAL A 234 19.03 -8.36 -13.36
C VAL A 234 19.61 -7.27 -12.48
N LYS A 235 20.88 -7.42 -12.08
CA LYS A 235 21.60 -6.42 -11.31
C LYS A 235 22.25 -5.42 -12.26
N SER A 236 21.94 -4.14 -12.11
CA SER A 236 22.60 -3.07 -12.87
C SER A 236 23.63 -2.31 -12.04
N LYS A 237 24.74 -1.92 -12.66
CA LYS A 237 25.72 -1.00 -12.11
C LYS A 237 26.04 0.10 -13.12
N LEU A 238 25.94 1.36 -12.69
CA LEU A 238 26.35 2.50 -13.51
C LEU A 238 27.86 2.72 -13.42
N ASN A 239 28.47 3.01 -14.57
CA ASN A 239 29.89 3.32 -14.71
C ASN A 239 30.13 4.82 -14.85
N GLU A 240 31.33 5.29 -14.50
CA GLU A 240 31.70 6.71 -14.57
C GLU A 240 31.67 7.29 -15.99
N ASP A 241 31.82 6.45 -17.01
CA ASP A 241 31.74 6.83 -18.42
C ASP A 241 30.31 6.96 -18.96
N GLY A 242 29.30 6.70 -18.11
CA GLY A 242 27.88 6.73 -18.45
C GLY A 242 27.32 5.42 -18.99
N SER A 243 28.13 4.36 -19.14
CA SER A 243 27.66 3.02 -19.47
C SER A 243 27.03 2.31 -18.25
N ALA A 244 26.33 1.20 -18.49
CA ALA A 244 25.84 0.32 -17.43
C ALA A 244 26.26 -1.13 -17.67
N ASP A 245 26.81 -1.77 -16.65
CA ASP A 245 27.02 -3.22 -16.62
C ASP A 245 25.81 -3.90 -16.00
N LEU A 246 25.27 -4.90 -16.70
CA LEU A 246 24.21 -5.77 -16.20
C LEU A 246 24.80 -7.15 -15.90
N ASP A 247 24.52 -7.66 -14.71
CA ASP A 247 24.72 -9.05 -14.32
C ASP A 247 23.35 -9.73 -14.26
N ILE A 248 23.10 -10.66 -15.18
CA ILE A 248 21.87 -11.44 -15.26
C ILE A 248 22.12 -12.74 -14.51
N GLU A 249 21.66 -12.77 -13.26
CA GLU A 249 21.73 -13.91 -12.35
C GLU A 249 20.50 -14.80 -12.57
N MET A 250 20.74 -16.07 -12.88
CA MET A 250 19.71 -17.08 -13.14
C MET A 250 19.94 -18.26 -12.21
N ALA A 251 19.00 -18.51 -11.29
CA ALA A 251 18.96 -19.76 -10.55
C ALA A 251 18.24 -20.81 -11.41
N VAL A 252 18.93 -21.90 -11.73
CA VAL A 252 18.40 -22.99 -12.55
C VAL A 252 18.53 -24.31 -11.80
N GLU A 253 17.53 -25.18 -11.98
CA GLU A 253 17.49 -26.51 -11.38
C GLU A 253 17.46 -27.55 -12.49
N ASN A 254 18.36 -28.53 -12.44
CA ASN A 254 18.25 -29.76 -13.22
C ASN A 254 17.72 -30.87 -12.32
N VAL A 255 16.48 -31.29 -12.55
CA VAL A 255 15.84 -32.36 -11.79
C VAL A 255 16.17 -33.76 -12.31
N ALA A 256 16.86 -33.86 -13.46
CA ALA A 256 17.35 -35.13 -13.96
C ALA A 256 18.55 -35.63 -13.13
N LYS A 257 18.81 -36.95 -13.20
CA LYS A 257 19.92 -37.59 -12.49
C LYS A 257 21.28 -37.34 -13.11
N ASP A 258 21.30 -36.97 -14.38
CA ASP A 258 22.51 -36.79 -15.18
C ASP A 258 22.67 -35.32 -15.59
N PRO A 259 23.93 -34.85 -15.79
CA PRO A 259 24.17 -33.53 -16.35
C PRO A 259 23.52 -33.36 -17.72
N ARG A 260 23.05 -32.14 -18.02
CA ARG A 260 22.44 -31.80 -19.31
C ARG A 260 23.14 -30.62 -19.95
N ASP A 261 23.48 -30.77 -21.23
CA ASP A 261 23.99 -29.67 -22.06
C ASP A 261 22.82 -28.87 -22.62
N VAL A 262 22.85 -27.56 -22.39
CA VAL A 262 21.79 -26.62 -22.78
C VAL A 262 22.39 -25.32 -23.31
N ALA A 263 21.63 -24.62 -24.15
CA ALA A 263 21.89 -23.23 -24.50
C ALA A 263 20.97 -22.32 -23.68
N VAL A 264 21.56 -21.34 -23.00
CA VAL A 264 20.86 -20.27 -22.28
C VAL A 264 20.82 -19.04 -23.17
N ASN A 265 19.62 -18.62 -23.57
CA ASN A 265 19.40 -17.49 -24.47
C ASN A 265 18.78 -16.33 -23.71
N VAL A 266 19.40 -15.16 -23.76
CA VAL A 266 18.91 -13.91 -23.18
C VAL A 266 18.59 -12.91 -24.30
N THR A 267 17.41 -12.30 -24.23
CA THR A 267 17.03 -11.16 -25.06
C THR A 267 16.63 -9.98 -24.17
N LEU A 268 17.37 -8.87 -24.27
CA LEU A 268 17.05 -7.60 -23.63
C LEU A 268 16.43 -6.63 -24.63
N LYS A 269 15.32 -5.99 -24.27
CA LYS A 269 14.69 -4.94 -25.09
C LYS A 269 14.05 -3.86 -24.24
N GLY A 270 13.78 -2.70 -24.81
CA GLY A 270 12.95 -1.68 -24.17
C GLY A 270 11.52 -2.19 -23.95
N HIS A 271 10.96 -1.93 -22.77
CA HIS A 271 9.59 -2.31 -22.40
C HIS A 271 8.59 -1.22 -22.79
N ASN A 272 8.91 0.03 -22.45
CA ASN A 272 8.07 1.22 -22.69
C ASN A 272 8.75 2.25 -23.62
N PHE A 273 9.83 1.86 -24.29
CA PHE A 273 10.51 2.66 -25.30
C PHE A 273 11.14 1.76 -26.36
N ASP A 274 11.42 2.32 -27.54
CA ASP A 274 12.09 1.59 -28.61
C ASP A 274 13.60 1.55 -28.40
N CYS A 275 14.18 0.35 -28.53
CA CYS A 275 15.61 0.14 -28.73
C CYS A 275 15.86 -1.15 -29.51
N GLU A 276 17.02 -1.25 -30.14
CA GLU A 276 17.47 -2.51 -30.75
C GLU A 276 17.64 -3.58 -29.66
N PRO A 277 17.05 -4.78 -29.82
CA PRO A 277 17.22 -5.86 -28.86
C PRO A 277 18.67 -6.36 -28.80
N ILE A 278 19.13 -6.67 -27.59
CA ILE A 278 20.43 -7.30 -27.37
C ILE A 278 20.19 -8.80 -27.17
N HIS A 279 20.85 -9.62 -27.98
CA HIS A 279 20.77 -11.08 -27.92
C HIS A 279 22.08 -11.66 -27.43
N ILE A 280 22.00 -12.56 -26.45
CA ILE A 280 23.14 -13.25 -25.86
C ILE A 280 22.78 -14.72 -25.79
N SER A 281 23.70 -15.59 -26.20
CA SER A 281 23.53 -17.04 -26.08
C SER A 281 24.79 -17.64 -25.49
N SER A 282 24.64 -18.61 -24.59
CA SER A 282 25.76 -19.33 -24.00
C SER A 282 25.44 -20.80 -23.78
N ASP A 283 26.36 -21.67 -24.19
CA ASP A 283 26.28 -23.09 -23.90
C ASP A 283 26.74 -23.37 -22.47
N ARG A 284 26.01 -24.26 -21.79
CA ARG A 284 26.20 -24.62 -20.38
C ARG A 284 25.91 -26.10 -20.16
N THR A 285 26.69 -26.74 -19.31
CA THR A 285 26.36 -28.06 -18.76
C THR A 285 25.78 -27.87 -17.36
N ILE A 286 24.50 -28.22 -17.17
CA ILE A 286 23.79 -28.08 -15.90
C ILE A 286 23.88 -29.39 -15.12
N GLN A 287 24.52 -29.34 -13.96
CA GLN A 287 24.62 -30.48 -13.06
C GLN A 287 23.29 -30.74 -12.36
N PRO A 288 22.99 -31.98 -11.94
CA PRO A 288 21.82 -32.27 -11.11
C PRO A 288 21.74 -31.36 -9.87
N GLY A 289 20.54 -30.85 -9.58
CA GLY A 289 20.26 -29.89 -8.51
C GLY A 289 20.27 -28.43 -8.96
N THR A 290 20.21 -27.52 -7.97
CA THR A 290 20.14 -26.08 -8.20
C THR A 290 21.54 -25.47 -8.35
N GLN A 291 21.71 -24.60 -9.34
CA GLN A 291 22.93 -23.84 -9.59
C GLN A 291 22.61 -22.42 -10.10
N THR A 292 23.51 -21.49 -9.82
CA THR A 292 23.40 -20.11 -10.29
C THR A 292 24.30 -19.89 -11.51
N ILE A 293 23.74 -19.31 -12.57
CA ILE A 293 24.43 -18.93 -13.80
C ILE A 293 24.43 -17.40 -13.90
N HIS A 294 25.56 -16.84 -14.32
CA HIS A 294 25.71 -15.41 -14.59
C HIS A 294 25.94 -15.17 -16.07
N GLN A 295 25.26 -14.17 -16.61
CA GLN A 295 25.51 -13.63 -17.94
C GLN A 295 25.66 -12.12 -17.84
N THR A 296 26.83 -11.61 -18.23
CA THR A 296 27.12 -10.18 -18.16
C THR A 296 26.95 -9.50 -19.52
N VAL A 297 26.51 -8.25 -19.50
CA VAL A 297 26.39 -7.39 -20.69
C VAL A 297 26.57 -5.92 -20.32
N THR A 298 27.30 -5.19 -21.16
CA THR A 298 27.48 -3.74 -21.00
C THR A 298 26.61 -2.99 -22.01
N ILE A 299 25.85 -2.01 -21.53
CA ILE A 299 25.06 -1.09 -22.34
C ILE A 299 25.78 0.26 -22.34
N ALA A 300 26.29 0.68 -23.50
CA ALA A 300 27.12 1.89 -23.61
C ALA A 300 26.35 3.20 -23.32
N ALA A 301 25.07 3.25 -23.68
CA ALA A 301 24.21 4.42 -23.48
C ALA A 301 22.83 3.96 -22.95
N PRO A 302 22.74 3.57 -21.67
CA PRO A 302 21.51 3.08 -21.08
C PRO A 302 20.47 4.20 -20.92
N LYS A 303 19.19 3.89 -21.16
CA LYS A 303 18.10 4.76 -20.72
C LYS A 303 17.80 4.47 -19.26
N LEU A 304 18.12 5.41 -18.38
CA LEU A 304 17.94 5.24 -16.94
C LEU A 304 16.46 5.31 -16.54
N TRP A 305 16.11 4.58 -15.49
CA TRP A 305 14.83 4.74 -14.82
C TRP A 305 14.88 5.93 -13.85
N TRP A 306 13.86 6.79 -13.92
CA TRP A 306 13.66 7.94 -13.03
C TRP A 306 12.22 7.97 -12.51
N PRO A 307 11.96 8.55 -11.33
CA PRO A 307 10.62 8.91 -10.92
C PRO A 307 10.09 10.03 -11.81
N TRP A 308 8.76 10.15 -11.85
CA TRP A 308 8.04 11.01 -12.80
C TRP A 308 8.41 12.49 -12.73
N ASP A 309 8.92 12.94 -11.58
CA ASP A 309 9.30 14.32 -11.30
C ASP A 309 10.77 14.63 -11.63
N LEU A 310 11.61 13.60 -11.87
CA LEU A 310 13.03 13.74 -12.19
C LEU A 310 13.41 13.29 -13.60
N GLY A 311 12.55 12.53 -14.27
CA GLY A 311 12.76 12.09 -15.65
C GLY A 311 11.77 11.01 -16.10
N ASP A 312 12.16 10.27 -17.13
CA ASP A 312 11.34 9.18 -17.69
C ASP A 312 11.54 7.86 -16.92
N PRO A 313 10.47 7.13 -16.58
CA PRO A 313 10.53 5.81 -15.96
C PRO A 313 10.85 4.72 -16.99
N ASN A 314 12.03 4.78 -17.63
CA ASN A 314 12.42 3.82 -18.65
C ASN A 314 12.58 2.41 -18.08
N LEU A 315 11.91 1.43 -18.68
CA LEU A 315 11.94 0.03 -18.30
C LEU A 315 12.44 -0.83 -19.46
N TYR A 316 13.21 -1.86 -19.13
CA TYR A 316 13.63 -2.92 -20.03
C TYR A 316 12.89 -4.22 -19.69
N THR A 317 12.86 -5.16 -20.63
CA THR A 317 12.43 -6.54 -20.40
C THR A 317 13.59 -7.48 -20.71
N ALA A 318 13.92 -8.36 -19.77
CA ALA A 318 14.80 -9.50 -19.98
C ALA A 318 13.94 -10.74 -20.21
N ASN A 319 14.05 -11.34 -21.40
CA ASN A 319 13.45 -12.63 -21.71
C ASN A 319 14.57 -13.67 -21.76
N VAL A 320 14.42 -14.76 -21.02
CA VAL A 320 15.43 -15.81 -20.91
C VAL A 320 14.78 -17.16 -21.22
N SER A 321 15.44 -17.97 -22.05
CA SER A 321 15.04 -19.36 -22.28
C SER A 321 16.21 -20.33 -22.18
N ILE A 322 15.89 -21.58 -21.83
CA ILE A 322 16.82 -22.72 -21.83
C ILE A 322 16.35 -23.66 -22.93
N THR A 323 17.24 -24.00 -23.85
CA THR A 323 16.95 -24.91 -24.97
C THR A 323 17.97 -26.03 -24.98
N ASP A 324 17.54 -27.25 -25.32
CA ASP A 324 18.44 -28.33 -25.72
C ASP A 324 18.38 -28.54 -27.25
N GLU A 325 19.04 -29.59 -27.78
CA GLU A 325 19.03 -29.89 -29.22
C GLU A 325 17.63 -30.15 -29.79
N ALA A 326 16.67 -30.54 -28.94
CA ALA A 326 15.35 -31.01 -29.36
C ALA A 326 14.23 -29.98 -29.13
N SER A 327 14.31 -29.16 -28.07
CA SER A 327 13.20 -28.29 -27.66
C SER A 327 13.58 -27.18 -26.66
N GLU A 328 12.67 -26.25 -26.42
CA GLU A 328 12.74 -25.32 -25.28
C GLU A 328 12.32 -26.05 -23.99
N LEU A 329 13.21 -26.07 -23.00
CA LEU A 329 13.00 -26.73 -21.71
C LEU A 329 12.22 -25.84 -20.75
N ASP A 330 12.58 -24.56 -20.68
CA ASP A 330 11.89 -23.58 -19.85
C ASP A 330 12.16 -22.16 -20.32
N ARG A 331 11.30 -21.23 -19.90
CA ARG A 331 11.46 -19.80 -20.17
C ARG A 331 10.93 -18.95 -19.03
N THR A 332 11.53 -17.79 -18.86
CA THR A 332 11.05 -16.80 -17.90
C THR A 332 11.35 -15.38 -18.39
N SER A 333 10.67 -14.39 -17.81
CA SER A 333 10.89 -12.99 -18.15
C SER A 333 10.73 -12.11 -16.93
N THR A 334 11.48 -11.01 -16.88
CA THR A 334 11.31 -9.96 -15.88
C THR A 334 11.46 -8.57 -16.49
N THR A 335 10.75 -7.60 -15.94
CA THR A 335 10.94 -6.18 -16.23
C THR A 335 11.92 -5.58 -15.22
N PHE A 336 12.82 -4.73 -15.67
CA PHE A 336 13.79 -4.06 -14.78
C PHE A 336 14.06 -2.63 -15.26
N GLY A 337 14.63 -1.80 -14.37
CA GLY A 337 15.08 -0.46 -14.70
C GLY A 337 16.54 -0.26 -14.30
N ILE A 338 17.30 0.42 -15.14
CA ILE A 338 18.71 0.73 -14.87
C ILE A 338 18.78 2.01 -14.05
N ARG A 339 19.32 1.93 -12.84
CA ARG A 339 19.50 3.07 -11.94
C ARG A 339 20.52 2.76 -10.86
N GLU A 340 20.96 3.79 -10.16
CA GLU A 340 21.77 3.69 -8.95
C GLU A 340 21.05 4.35 -7.77
N VAL A 341 21.03 3.69 -6.62
CA VAL A 341 20.52 4.22 -5.36
C VAL A 341 21.62 4.25 -4.31
N LYS A 342 21.78 5.38 -3.64
CA LYS A 342 22.69 5.56 -2.50
C LYS A 342 21.99 6.37 -1.41
N MET A 343 22.54 6.35 -0.19
CA MET A 343 22.17 7.29 0.86
C MET A 343 23.35 8.17 1.25
N GLU A 344 23.09 9.47 1.39
CA GLU A 344 24.03 10.47 1.87
C GLU A 344 23.56 11.09 3.20
N TRP A 345 24.53 11.60 3.97
CA TRP A 345 24.23 12.30 5.21
C TRP A 345 23.52 13.62 4.91
N ASN A 346 22.42 13.86 5.61
CA ASN A 346 21.67 15.11 5.48
C ASN A 346 22.57 16.31 5.81
N PRO A 347 22.66 17.31 4.92
CA PRO A 347 23.37 18.54 5.22
C PRO A 347 22.91 19.14 6.55
N GLY A 348 23.86 19.45 7.42
CA GLY A 348 23.60 20.13 8.70
C GLY A 348 23.19 19.24 9.87
N PHE A 349 23.11 17.92 9.69
CA PHE A 349 23.11 16.97 10.80
C PHE A 349 24.50 16.32 10.93
N THR A 350 24.93 16.09 12.17
CA THR A 350 26.20 15.43 12.47
C THR A 350 26.00 13.94 12.78
N LYS A 351 27.06 13.14 12.66
CA LYS A 351 27.03 11.71 13.04
C LYS A 351 26.80 11.46 14.54
N ASP A 352 26.88 12.51 15.36
CA ASP A 352 26.54 12.45 16.78
C ASP A 352 25.03 12.64 17.01
N GLU A 353 24.32 13.26 16.06
CA GLU A 353 22.86 13.49 16.12
C GLU A 353 22.05 12.39 15.42
N VAL A 354 22.64 11.69 14.46
CA VAL A 354 22.01 10.66 13.61
C VAL A 354 22.96 9.48 13.36
N SER A 355 22.47 8.24 13.40
CA SER A 355 23.27 7.02 13.17
C SER A 355 23.35 6.61 11.71
N PHE A 356 22.39 7.05 10.89
CA PHE A 356 22.29 6.67 9.48
C PHE A 356 22.11 7.88 8.56
N PRO A 357 22.67 7.84 7.33
CA PRO A 357 22.30 8.80 6.29
C PRO A 357 20.80 8.67 5.97
N ARG A 358 20.08 9.79 5.73
CA ARG A 358 18.64 9.79 5.38
C ARG A 358 18.33 10.42 4.02
N THR A 359 19.32 11.00 3.33
CA THR A 359 19.12 11.58 2.00
C THR A 359 19.27 10.50 0.93
N VAL A 360 18.19 10.16 0.25
CA VAL A 360 18.23 9.22 -0.88
C VAL A 360 18.79 9.95 -2.12
N MET A 361 19.81 9.34 -2.72
CA MET A 361 20.40 9.75 -3.99
C MET A 361 19.99 8.75 -5.07
N LEU A 362 19.36 9.23 -6.12
CA LEU A 362 18.98 8.44 -7.29
C LEU A 362 19.74 8.96 -8.51
N ASN A 363 20.57 8.10 -9.12
CA ASN A 363 21.41 8.44 -10.28
C ASN A 363 22.20 9.75 -10.07
N GLY A 364 22.74 9.96 -8.85
CA GLY A 364 23.51 11.15 -8.46
C GLY A 364 22.68 12.39 -8.11
N LYS A 365 21.34 12.34 -8.13
CA LYS A 365 20.45 13.45 -7.75
C LYS A 365 19.75 13.17 -6.43
N ARG A 366 19.61 14.18 -5.56
CA ARG A 366 18.78 14.08 -4.35
C ARG A 366 17.33 13.83 -4.72
N HIS A 367 16.73 12.81 -4.11
CA HIS A 367 15.31 12.51 -4.21
C HIS A 367 14.63 12.96 -2.91
N PHE A 368 14.05 14.16 -2.89
CA PHE A 368 13.24 14.58 -1.75
C PHE A 368 11.94 13.78 -1.74
N ILE A 369 11.73 12.98 -0.70
CA ILE A 369 10.62 12.03 -0.61
C ILE A 369 9.33 12.77 -0.22
N ARG A 370 8.38 12.84 -1.17
CA ARG A 370 7.00 13.31 -0.97
C ARG A 370 6.11 12.07 -0.97
N SER A 371 5.86 11.54 0.22
CA SER A 371 5.30 10.20 0.41
C SER A 371 4.01 10.18 1.23
N ALA A 372 3.34 9.05 1.17
CA ALA A 372 2.30 8.68 2.11
C ALA A 372 2.28 7.15 2.28
N CYS A 373 1.90 6.71 3.47
CA CYS A 373 1.78 5.32 3.87
C CYS A 373 0.62 4.66 3.10
N TRP A 374 0.94 3.59 2.40
CA TRP A 374 -0.01 2.65 1.82
C TRP A 374 -0.50 1.73 2.93
N GLY A 375 -1.73 1.97 3.39
CA GLY A 375 -2.39 1.25 4.49
C GLY A 375 -2.84 -0.17 4.13
N GLY A 376 -2.04 -0.89 3.34
CA GLY A 376 -2.28 -2.26 2.87
C GLY A 376 -3.11 -2.34 1.58
N PRO A 377 -3.53 -3.56 1.15
CA PRO A 377 -4.30 -3.76 -0.07
C PRO A 377 -5.54 -2.86 -0.10
N PRO A 378 -6.08 -2.48 -1.27
CA PRO A 378 -7.28 -1.64 -1.36
C PRO A 378 -8.48 -2.12 -0.53
N ASP A 379 -8.54 -3.43 -0.21
CA ASP A 379 -9.51 -4.04 0.69
C ASP A 379 -8.81 -5.17 1.47
N ILE A 380 -9.07 -5.26 2.79
CA ILE A 380 -8.57 -6.34 3.65
C ILE A 380 -9.03 -7.73 3.18
N PHE A 381 -10.22 -7.80 2.57
CA PHE A 381 -10.76 -8.98 1.93
C PHE A 381 -10.35 -8.96 0.46
N VAL A 382 -9.18 -9.53 0.18
CA VAL A 382 -8.55 -9.56 -1.15
C VAL A 382 -9.48 -9.97 -2.29
N GLY A 383 -10.51 -10.78 -2.02
CA GLY A 383 -11.52 -11.18 -3.01
C GLY A 383 -12.42 -10.05 -3.51
N ARG A 384 -12.40 -8.88 -2.85
CA ARG A 384 -13.07 -7.63 -3.21
C ARG A 384 -12.21 -6.71 -4.07
N THR A 385 -10.89 -6.90 -4.05
CA THR A 385 -9.92 -6.07 -4.76
C THR A 385 -9.74 -6.48 -6.22
N SER A 386 -9.46 -5.49 -7.07
CA SER A 386 -9.11 -5.64 -8.47
C SER A 386 -7.80 -4.92 -8.83
N THR A 387 -7.12 -5.35 -9.89
CA THR A 387 -5.89 -4.69 -10.36
C THR A 387 -6.13 -3.27 -10.87
N ALA A 388 -7.33 -2.97 -11.38
CA ALA A 388 -7.70 -1.63 -11.82
C ALA A 388 -7.74 -0.63 -10.65
N GLU A 389 -8.13 -1.09 -9.46
CA GLU A 389 -8.15 -0.29 -8.24
C GLU A 389 -6.75 0.12 -7.80
N TYR A 390 -5.78 -0.80 -7.83
CA TYR A 390 -4.37 -0.49 -7.60
C TYR A 390 -3.87 0.58 -8.57
N LYS A 391 -4.10 0.40 -9.87
CA LYS A 391 -3.64 1.35 -10.89
C LYS A 391 -4.23 2.74 -10.66
N LYS A 392 -5.54 2.83 -10.42
CA LYS A 392 -6.21 4.11 -10.14
C LYS A 392 -5.64 4.79 -8.89
N LEU A 393 -5.38 4.04 -7.82
CA LEU A 393 -4.79 4.59 -6.61
C LEU A 393 -3.35 5.10 -6.83
N ILE A 394 -2.54 4.43 -7.65
CA ILE A 394 -1.19 4.90 -7.98
C ILE A 394 -1.23 6.15 -8.87
N GLU A 395 -2.15 6.19 -9.84
CA GLU A 395 -2.42 7.39 -10.65
C GLU A 395 -2.85 8.57 -9.77
N MET A 396 -3.77 8.35 -8.83
CA MET A 396 -4.19 9.36 -7.86
C MET A 396 -3.04 9.81 -6.94
N ALA A 397 -2.10 8.94 -6.56
CA ALA A 397 -0.94 9.35 -5.76
C ALA A 397 -0.04 10.31 -6.58
N LYS A 398 0.21 9.97 -7.84
CA LYS A 398 0.93 10.85 -8.79
C LYS A 398 0.22 12.19 -9.00
N ASP A 399 -1.10 12.17 -9.17
CA ASP A 399 -1.93 13.37 -9.33
C ASP A 399 -1.91 14.28 -8.08
N ALA A 400 -1.62 13.71 -6.90
CA ALA A 400 -1.39 14.43 -5.65
C ALA A 400 0.04 14.97 -5.51
N ASN A 401 0.85 14.91 -6.56
CA ASN A 401 2.27 15.24 -6.57
C ASN A 401 3.13 14.38 -5.61
N MET A 402 2.65 13.21 -5.19
CA MET A 402 3.50 12.25 -4.48
C MET A 402 4.50 11.65 -5.46
N ASN A 403 5.75 11.47 -5.05
CA ASN A 403 6.79 10.80 -5.83
C ASN A 403 7.24 9.48 -5.19
N ASN A 404 6.68 9.16 -4.01
CA ASN A 404 6.96 7.95 -3.26
C ASN A 404 5.68 7.42 -2.58
N ILE A 405 5.65 6.11 -2.36
CA ILE A 405 4.69 5.44 -1.48
C ILE A 405 5.49 4.61 -0.46
N ARG A 406 5.13 4.67 0.83
CA ARG A 406 5.69 3.79 1.86
C ARG A 406 4.75 2.62 2.08
N ILE A 407 5.20 1.38 1.85
CA ILE A 407 4.45 0.21 2.32
C ILE A 407 4.62 0.14 3.82
N PHE A 408 3.53 0.39 4.55
CA PHE A 408 3.55 0.57 5.99
C PHE A 408 3.70 -0.77 6.72
N GLY A 409 4.60 -0.87 7.69
CA GLY A 409 5.02 -2.12 8.34
C GLY A 409 3.98 -2.83 9.21
N TRP A 410 2.73 -2.38 9.20
CA TRP A 410 1.56 -3.10 9.71
C TRP A 410 0.87 -3.96 8.66
N HIS A 411 1.29 -3.86 7.40
CA HIS A 411 0.58 -4.40 6.25
C HIS A 411 1.45 -5.38 5.46
N PRO A 412 0.82 -6.28 4.70
CA PRO A 412 1.57 -7.23 3.91
C PRO A 412 2.43 -6.49 2.86
N PRO A 413 3.56 -7.08 2.45
CA PRO A 413 4.17 -6.68 1.19
C PRO A 413 3.14 -6.85 0.07
N GLU A 414 3.09 -5.89 -0.85
CA GLU A 414 2.05 -5.86 -1.87
C GLU A 414 2.24 -6.93 -2.94
N ILE A 415 1.21 -7.14 -3.76
CA ILE A 415 1.31 -8.05 -4.92
C ILE A 415 2.32 -7.51 -5.96
N PRO A 416 3.00 -8.38 -6.75
CA PRO A 416 3.97 -7.94 -7.76
C PRO A 416 3.46 -6.86 -8.73
N GLU A 417 2.18 -6.91 -9.08
CA GLU A 417 1.53 -5.95 -9.97
C GLU A 417 1.57 -4.52 -9.41
N PHE A 418 1.46 -4.34 -8.10
CA PHE A 418 1.56 -3.01 -7.47
C PHE A 418 2.91 -2.35 -7.78
N TYR A 419 4.01 -3.09 -7.64
CA TYR A 419 5.35 -2.57 -7.90
C TYR A 419 5.55 -2.34 -9.39
N GLN A 420 4.96 -3.17 -10.26
CA GLN A 420 4.98 -2.93 -11.70
C GLN A 420 4.25 -1.62 -12.07
N TYR A 421 3.08 -1.36 -11.49
CA TYR A 421 2.39 -0.09 -11.71
C TYR A 421 3.18 1.10 -11.15
N CYS A 422 3.86 0.95 -10.01
CA CYS A 422 4.77 1.98 -9.49
C CYS A 422 5.96 2.23 -10.43
N ASN A 423 6.57 1.17 -10.96
CA ASN A 423 7.65 1.25 -11.95
C ASN A 423 7.24 2.06 -13.17
N GLU A 424 6.06 1.75 -13.74
CA GLU A 424 5.52 2.41 -14.93
C GLU A 424 5.10 3.85 -14.66
N ALA A 425 4.51 4.11 -13.49
CA ALA A 425 4.07 5.45 -13.11
C ALA A 425 5.25 6.38 -12.75
N GLY A 426 6.43 5.83 -12.45
CA GLY A 426 7.57 6.56 -11.92
C GLY A 426 7.37 6.97 -10.45
N ILE A 427 6.73 6.12 -9.64
CA ILE A 427 6.56 6.31 -8.19
C ILE A 427 7.56 5.42 -7.48
N THR A 428 8.42 5.98 -6.63
CA THR A 428 9.34 5.18 -5.83
C THR A 428 8.61 4.49 -4.68
N VAL A 429 9.16 3.41 -4.15
CA VAL A 429 8.62 2.67 -3.01
C VAL A 429 9.65 2.60 -1.89
N TRP A 430 9.23 3.00 -0.69
CA TRP A 430 9.90 2.66 0.57
C TRP A 430 9.19 1.43 1.11
N GLN A 431 9.91 0.34 1.28
CA GLN A 431 9.34 -0.95 1.66
C GLN A 431 9.74 -1.35 3.08
N ASP A 432 8.78 -1.37 3.99
CA ASP A 432 8.90 -2.16 5.22
C ASP A 432 8.72 -3.63 4.80
N VAL A 433 9.76 -4.45 4.90
CA VAL A 433 9.87 -5.69 4.11
C VAL A 433 8.82 -6.74 4.45
N ILE A 434 8.54 -6.91 5.73
CA ILE A 434 7.51 -7.80 6.27
C ILE A 434 6.82 -7.08 7.42
N PRO A 435 5.57 -7.43 7.76
CA PRO A 435 4.83 -6.68 8.77
C PRO A 435 5.37 -6.93 10.18
N LEU A 436 6.22 -6.01 10.62
CA LEU A 436 6.87 -5.98 11.93
C LEU A 436 6.49 -4.73 12.73
N GLY A 437 5.22 -4.31 12.63
CA GLY A 437 4.62 -3.19 13.39
C GLY A 437 4.67 -3.29 14.91
N THR A 438 5.11 -4.44 15.45
CA THR A 438 5.40 -4.62 16.88
C THR A 438 6.57 -5.60 17.06
N ALA A 439 7.53 -5.29 17.93
CA ALA A 439 8.64 -6.19 18.28
C ALA A 439 8.28 -7.34 19.25
N ASN A 440 6.99 -7.61 19.47
CA ASN A 440 6.54 -8.68 20.36
C ASN A 440 6.57 -10.03 19.64
N LEU A 441 7.77 -10.48 19.29
CA LEU A 441 8.08 -11.72 18.56
C LEU A 441 8.51 -12.84 19.54
N SER A 442 8.25 -14.10 19.20
CA SER A 442 8.84 -15.23 19.91
C SER A 442 10.36 -15.22 19.69
N GLN A 443 11.14 -15.42 20.76
CA GLN A 443 12.61 -15.46 20.67
C GLN A 443 13.15 -16.87 20.35
N ASP A 444 12.28 -17.81 19.99
CA ASP A 444 12.67 -19.14 19.53
C ASP A 444 13.50 -19.05 18.24
N GLU A 445 14.67 -19.70 18.22
CA GLU A 445 15.62 -19.58 17.10
C GLU A 445 15.04 -20.07 15.78
N ALA A 446 14.24 -21.15 15.80
CA ALA A 446 13.63 -21.68 14.57
C ALA A 446 12.53 -20.74 14.06
N PHE A 447 11.77 -20.11 14.95
CA PHE A 447 10.79 -19.09 14.57
C PHE A 447 11.45 -17.85 13.95
N ILE A 448 12.54 -17.36 14.55
CA ILE A 448 13.29 -16.22 14.02
C ILE A 448 13.91 -16.52 12.66
N GLU A 449 14.45 -17.73 12.47
CA GLU A 449 14.98 -18.15 11.18
C GLU A 449 13.90 -18.16 10.08
N ARG A 450 12.69 -18.65 10.39
CA ARG A 450 11.55 -18.58 9.46
C ARG A 450 11.21 -17.15 9.04
N ILE A 451 11.28 -16.19 9.97
CA ILE A 451 11.03 -14.78 9.64
C ILE A 451 12.09 -14.24 8.67
N TYR A 452 13.36 -14.59 8.86
CA TYR A 452 14.42 -14.21 7.94
C TYR A 452 14.22 -14.83 6.55
N GLU A 453 13.86 -16.12 6.48
CA GLU A 453 13.58 -16.81 5.22
C GLU A 453 12.41 -16.18 4.47
N GLU A 454 11.32 -15.84 5.17
CA GLU A 454 10.15 -15.17 4.60
C GLU A 454 10.53 -13.78 4.04
N ALA A 455 11.26 -12.98 4.81
CA ALA A 455 11.70 -11.65 4.36
C ALA A 455 12.63 -11.72 3.14
N ILE A 456 13.51 -12.73 3.09
CA ILE A 456 14.38 -12.99 1.93
C ILE A 456 13.55 -13.37 0.71
N ALA A 457 12.55 -14.24 0.87
CA ALA A 457 11.66 -14.65 -0.22
C ALA A 457 10.88 -13.45 -0.79
N VAL A 458 10.33 -12.60 0.10
CA VAL A 458 9.63 -11.36 -0.28
C VAL A 458 10.53 -10.43 -1.10
N ILE A 459 11.78 -10.22 -0.68
CA ILE A 459 12.72 -9.38 -1.43
C ILE A 459 13.15 -10.03 -2.75
N ARG A 460 13.38 -11.35 -2.79
CA ARG A 460 13.77 -12.05 -4.03
C ARG A 460 12.71 -11.96 -5.12
N GLU A 461 11.44 -11.96 -4.75
CA GLU A 461 10.33 -11.75 -5.69
C GLU A 461 10.33 -10.32 -6.25
N ARG A 462 10.74 -9.32 -5.46
CA ARG A 462 10.56 -7.90 -5.78
C ARG A 462 11.83 -7.17 -6.23
N ARG A 463 13.01 -7.79 -6.10
CA ARG A 463 14.32 -7.14 -6.32
C ARG A 463 14.59 -6.61 -7.74
N ASN A 464 13.78 -7.00 -8.73
CA ASN A 464 13.86 -6.45 -10.08
C ASN A 464 13.09 -5.12 -10.25
N HIS A 465 12.24 -4.71 -9.31
CA HIS A 465 11.45 -3.49 -9.44
C HIS A 465 12.30 -2.24 -9.13
N PRO A 466 12.59 -1.37 -10.13
CA PRO A 466 13.35 -0.14 -9.91
C PRO A 466 12.64 0.88 -9.04
N CYS A 467 11.34 0.75 -8.77
CA CYS A 467 10.65 1.63 -7.83
C CYS A 467 11.20 1.51 -6.40
N LEU A 468 11.68 0.34 -5.96
CA LEU A 468 12.17 0.12 -4.58
C LEU A 468 13.44 0.93 -4.31
N ILE A 469 13.39 1.97 -3.48
CA ILE A 469 14.57 2.83 -3.19
C ILE A 469 15.12 2.67 -1.77
N LEU A 470 14.34 2.09 -0.88
CA LEU A 470 14.67 1.96 0.53
C LEU A 470 13.95 0.72 1.07
N ILE A 471 14.66 -0.10 1.84
CA ILE A 471 14.08 -1.20 2.60
C ILE A 471 14.19 -0.93 4.10
N GLU A 472 13.18 -1.34 4.84
CA GLU A 472 13.07 -1.15 6.28
C GLU A 472 12.71 -2.47 6.97
N GLY A 473 13.26 -2.66 8.17
CA GLY A 473 13.02 -3.85 8.99
C GLY A 473 11.72 -3.77 9.77
N GLY A 474 11.72 -2.96 10.83
CA GLY A 474 10.62 -2.80 11.78
C GLY A 474 9.83 -1.51 11.61
N GLU A 475 8.60 -1.53 12.12
CA GLU A 475 7.75 -0.36 12.26
C GLU A 475 7.35 -0.23 13.74
N GLU A 476 7.72 0.89 14.36
CA GLU A 476 7.56 1.15 15.79
C GLU A 476 8.06 0.00 16.70
N ALA A 477 9.01 -0.80 16.23
CA ALA A 477 9.43 -2.02 16.90
C ALA A 477 9.96 -1.68 18.30
N PHE A 478 10.78 -0.63 18.42
CA PHE A 478 11.32 -0.18 19.70
C PHE A 478 10.29 0.50 20.61
N LEU A 479 9.16 1.01 20.11
CA LEU A 479 8.10 1.57 20.97
C LEU A 479 7.40 0.50 21.79
N ARG A 480 7.43 -0.75 21.32
CA ARG A 480 6.75 -1.90 21.95
C ARG A 480 7.70 -3.00 22.42
N ALA A 481 9.01 -2.83 22.25
CA ALA A 481 10.01 -3.83 22.60
C ALA A 481 10.12 -4.03 24.12
N SER A 482 9.95 -5.26 24.58
CA SER A 482 10.28 -5.66 25.96
C SER A 482 11.77 -5.91 26.17
N ASP A 483 12.50 -6.25 25.10
CA ASP A 483 13.95 -6.47 25.09
C ASP A 483 14.57 -5.71 23.92
N ALA A 484 15.16 -4.55 24.22
CA ALA A 484 15.76 -3.67 23.23
C ALA A 484 17.02 -4.27 22.58
N GLU A 485 17.82 -5.03 23.34
CA GLU A 485 19.06 -5.64 22.84
C GLU A 485 18.77 -6.77 21.87
N PHE A 486 17.77 -7.61 22.19
CA PHE A 486 17.27 -8.61 21.26
C PHE A 486 16.72 -7.95 19.98
N THR A 487 15.84 -6.96 20.13
CA THR A 487 15.20 -6.27 18.99
C THR A 487 16.25 -5.68 18.06
N LYS A 488 17.27 -5.01 18.61
CA LYS A 488 18.39 -4.47 17.82
C LYS A 488 19.14 -5.57 17.06
N LYS A 489 19.54 -6.65 17.74
CA LYS A 489 20.29 -7.75 17.10
C LYS A 489 19.48 -8.42 15.99
N PHE A 490 18.18 -8.63 16.22
CA PHE A 490 17.27 -9.19 15.23
C PHE A 490 17.18 -8.31 13.99
N LEU A 491 16.93 -7.01 14.15
CA LEU A 491 16.80 -6.08 13.02
C LEU A 491 18.14 -5.84 12.29
N ASP A 492 19.27 -5.82 12.99
CA ASP A 492 20.60 -5.72 12.37
C ASP A 492 20.89 -6.97 11.51
N GLU A 493 20.58 -8.16 12.02
CA GLU A 493 20.78 -9.43 11.32
C GLU A 493 19.82 -9.57 10.12
N LEU A 494 18.56 -9.14 10.27
CA LEU A 494 17.60 -9.05 9.17
C LEU A 494 18.19 -8.20 8.03
N GLY A 495 18.61 -6.97 8.33
CA GLY A 495 19.22 -6.07 7.35
C GLY A 495 20.42 -6.67 6.65
N ARG A 496 21.34 -7.28 7.42
CA ARG A 496 22.54 -7.95 6.89
C ARG A 496 22.18 -9.06 5.89
N ARG A 497 21.17 -9.88 6.19
CA ARG A 497 20.72 -10.97 5.31
C ARG A 497 20.02 -10.45 4.07
N LEU A 498 19.14 -9.46 4.20
CA LEU A 498 18.44 -8.86 3.07
C LEU A 498 19.41 -8.23 2.07
N GLN A 499 20.41 -7.49 2.55
CA GLN A 499 21.40 -6.82 1.71
C GLN A 499 22.36 -7.76 0.96
N GLN A 500 22.33 -9.07 1.25
CA GLN A 500 23.01 -10.08 0.41
C GLN A 500 22.24 -10.38 -0.87
N HIS A 501 20.94 -10.07 -0.92
CA HIS A 501 20.05 -10.38 -2.03
C HIS A 501 19.60 -9.16 -2.83
N ILE A 502 19.80 -7.95 -2.28
CA ILE A 502 19.46 -6.69 -2.93
C ILE A 502 20.44 -5.58 -2.53
N ASP A 503 20.83 -4.74 -3.49
CA ASP A 503 21.76 -3.63 -3.29
C ASP A 503 21.00 -2.33 -2.99
N LEU A 504 20.30 -2.32 -1.85
CA LEU A 504 19.52 -1.16 -1.40
C LEU A 504 19.91 -0.72 0.01
N PRO A 505 19.75 0.58 0.32
CA PRO A 505 19.89 1.07 1.68
C PRO A 505 18.86 0.43 2.60
N TYR A 506 19.27 0.18 3.85
CA TYR A 506 18.46 -0.44 4.89
C TYR A 506 18.35 0.45 6.12
N VAL A 507 17.14 0.60 6.65
CA VAL A 507 16.85 1.22 7.95
C VAL A 507 16.31 0.15 8.90
N PRO A 508 16.87 -0.02 10.12
CA PRO A 508 16.42 -1.08 11.02
C PRO A 508 14.97 -0.94 11.49
N ASP A 509 14.53 0.27 11.82
CA ASP A 509 13.19 0.55 12.36
C ASP A 509 12.80 2.01 12.06
N SER A 510 11.52 2.30 12.09
CA SER A 510 11.00 3.67 12.11
C SER A 510 9.98 3.88 13.25
N PRO A 511 10.16 4.88 14.15
CA PRO A 511 11.28 5.81 14.27
C PRO A 511 12.31 5.29 15.29
N LEU A 512 13.59 5.54 15.03
CA LEU A 512 14.69 5.16 15.94
C LEU A 512 15.01 6.21 17.02
N THR A 513 14.06 7.11 17.35
CA THR A 513 14.29 8.23 18.30
C THR A 513 13.70 8.03 19.68
N CYS A 514 12.97 6.95 19.92
CA CYS A 514 12.37 6.71 21.23
C CYS A 514 13.44 6.39 22.31
N PRO A 515 13.13 6.59 23.61
CA PRO A 515 14.08 6.30 24.69
C PRO A 515 14.61 4.86 24.69
N ILE A 516 13.78 3.89 24.27
CA ILE A 516 14.16 2.47 24.21
C ILE A 516 15.21 2.25 23.12
N ALA A 517 15.02 2.81 21.92
CA ALA A 517 16.02 2.77 20.84
C ALA A 517 17.32 3.46 21.28
N GLN A 518 17.24 4.62 21.93
CA GLN A 518 18.43 5.32 22.43
C GLN A 518 19.20 4.51 23.49
N SER A 519 18.51 3.70 24.29
CA SER A 519 19.16 2.86 25.31
C SER A 519 20.13 1.81 24.72
N VAL A 520 19.96 1.45 23.45
CA VAL A 520 20.82 0.51 22.71
C VAL A 520 21.70 1.20 21.66
N GLY A 521 21.86 2.53 21.77
CA GLY A 521 22.89 3.30 21.09
C GLY A 521 22.44 4.15 19.90
N TYR A 522 21.16 4.13 19.52
CA TYR A 522 20.63 5.03 18.48
C TYR A 522 20.61 6.49 18.93
N LYS A 523 20.66 7.43 17.97
CA LYS A 523 20.83 8.85 18.27
C LYS A 523 19.50 9.58 18.48
N PRO A 524 19.49 10.76 19.14
CA PRO A 524 18.23 11.44 19.46
C PRO A 524 17.49 12.05 18.27
N LYS A 525 18.13 12.24 17.10
CA LYS A 525 17.51 12.88 15.93
C LYS A 525 17.37 11.96 14.70
N GLU A 526 17.29 10.64 14.86
CA GLU A 526 17.19 9.69 13.73
C GLU A 526 16.07 9.99 12.72
N ALA A 527 14.86 10.18 13.22
CA ALA A 527 13.61 10.35 12.49
C ALA A 527 12.49 10.65 13.49
N VAL A 528 11.38 11.25 13.06
CA VAL A 528 10.22 11.46 13.96
C VAL A 528 8.93 10.96 13.33
N HIS A 529 8.18 10.18 14.11
CA HIS A 529 6.76 9.99 13.85
C HIS A 529 6.03 11.21 14.38
N ALA A 530 5.61 12.10 13.48
CA ALA A 530 4.97 13.38 13.79
C ALA A 530 3.48 13.17 14.16
N LEU A 531 3.25 12.31 15.15
CA LEU A 531 1.94 11.83 15.60
C LEU A 531 1.47 12.48 16.92
N ALA A 532 2.36 13.11 17.68
CA ALA A 532 2.04 13.54 19.04
C ALA A 532 1.00 14.67 19.10
N TYR A 533 0.89 15.55 18.10
CA TYR A 533 -0.23 16.49 18.02
C TYR A 533 -1.59 15.77 17.98
N PHE A 534 -1.69 14.66 17.24
CA PHE A 534 -2.90 13.84 17.19
C PHE A 534 -3.09 13.03 18.50
N TYR A 535 -2.11 12.23 18.92
CA TYR A 535 -2.28 11.36 20.10
C TYR A 535 -2.37 12.13 21.41
N SER A 536 -1.70 13.28 21.52
CA SER A 536 -1.75 14.19 22.69
C SER A 536 -2.59 15.44 22.42
N MET A 537 -3.61 15.32 21.55
CA MET A 537 -4.47 16.44 21.20
C MET A 537 -5.08 17.10 22.43
N GLY A 538 -5.12 18.44 22.39
CA GLY A 538 -5.46 19.28 23.53
C GLY A 538 -4.24 19.87 24.24
N ARG A 539 -3.02 19.39 23.98
CA ARG A 539 -1.80 19.93 24.59
C ARG A 539 -1.25 21.16 23.87
N TRP A 540 -1.43 21.23 22.55
CA TRP A 540 -0.91 22.29 21.68
C TRP A 540 -1.95 22.68 20.63
N LEU A 541 -1.80 23.89 20.07
CA LEU A 541 -2.33 24.23 18.75
C LEU A 541 -1.34 23.74 17.68
N MET A 542 -1.81 23.53 16.45
CA MET A 542 -1.01 22.92 15.39
C MET A 542 0.31 23.68 15.10
N GLU A 543 0.29 25.01 15.08
CA GLU A 543 1.49 25.82 14.76
C GLU A 543 2.54 25.74 15.87
N ASP A 544 2.10 25.63 17.13
CA ASP A 544 2.98 25.61 18.31
C ASP A 544 3.84 24.33 18.35
N TRP A 545 3.33 23.19 17.86
CA TRP A 545 4.05 21.92 17.95
C TRP A 545 4.93 21.61 16.74
N TYR A 546 4.40 21.76 15.51
CA TYR A 546 5.16 21.38 14.31
C TYR A 546 6.42 22.24 14.12
N SER A 547 6.37 23.51 14.53
CA SER A 547 7.51 24.44 14.43
C SER A 547 8.72 24.03 15.27
N GLU A 548 8.54 23.21 16.32
CA GLU A 548 9.61 22.73 17.19
C GLU A 548 10.36 21.49 16.63
N LEU A 549 9.85 20.86 15.58
CA LEU A 549 10.41 19.61 15.05
C LEU A 549 11.58 19.89 14.09
N ASP A 550 12.78 19.39 14.46
CA ASP A 550 14.03 19.42 13.67
C ASP A 550 14.60 18.00 13.54
N PHE A 551 14.18 17.29 12.48
CA PHE A 551 14.57 15.92 12.18
C PHE A 551 14.96 15.77 10.70
N PRO A 552 15.86 14.83 10.35
CA PRO A 552 16.33 14.61 8.99
C PRO A 552 15.26 14.00 8.07
N ILE A 553 14.26 13.33 8.63
CA ILE A 553 13.15 12.70 7.90
C ILE A 553 11.94 12.52 8.82
N VAL A 554 10.74 12.56 8.25
CA VAL A 554 9.45 12.35 8.93
C VAL A 554 8.75 11.15 8.29
N PRO A 555 8.99 9.92 8.79
CA PRO A 555 8.44 8.70 8.21
C PRO A 555 6.92 8.58 8.36
N GLU A 556 6.35 9.32 9.31
CA GLU A 556 4.91 9.35 9.57
C GLU A 556 4.43 10.69 10.07
N LEU A 557 3.24 11.05 9.62
CA LEU A 557 2.50 12.23 10.01
C LEU A 557 1.01 11.91 9.92
N ALA A 558 0.34 11.76 11.05
CA ALA A 558 -1.04 11.26 11.09
C ALA A 558 -2.02 12.26 11.70
N ILE A 559 -3.11 12.51 10.98
CA ILE A 559 -4.23 13.38 11.36
C ILE A 559 -5.52 12.72 10.90
N THR A 560 -6.55 12.70 11.75
CA THR A 560 -7.80 11.97 11.44
C THR A 560 -8.79 12.81 10.64
N SER A 561 -9.65 12.18 9.86
CA SER A 561 -10.86 12.77 9.26
C SER A 561 -11.87 11.70 8.92
N VAL A 562 -13.13 12.09 8.73
CA VAL A 562 -14.17 11.13 8.32
C VAL A 562 -14.29 11.02 6.79
N PRO A 563 -14.72 9.87 6.24
CA PRO A 563 -15.00 9.70 4.82
C PRO A 563 -16.07 10.66 4.29
N ASN A 564 -16.20 10.70 2.96
CA ASN A 564 -17.28 11.44 2.31
C ASN A 564 -18.66 10.95 2.79
N VAL A 565 -19.66 11.83 2.84
CA VAL A 565 -21.04 11.46 3.25
C VAL A 565 -21.58 10.28 2.44
N ASP A 566 -21.37 10.28 1.12
CA ASP A 566 -21.79 9.19 0.23
C ASP A 566 -21.09 7.86 0.55
N SER A 567 -19.85 7.92 1.07
CA SER A 567 -19.10 6.75 1.53
C SER A 567 -19.62 6.28 2.89
N LEU A 568 -19.86 7.20 3.84
CA LEU A 568 -20.44 6.89 5.16
C LEU A 568 -21.76 6.13 5.04
N ARG A 569 -22.66 6.58 4.15
CA ARG A 569 -23.96 5.94 3.90
C ARG A 569 -23.87 4.47 3.43
N LYS A 570 -22.71 4.00 2.98
CA LYS A 570 -22.52 2.62 2.55
C LYS A 570 -22.28 1.65 3.70
N PHE A 571 -21.76 2.14 4.83
CA PHE A 571 -21.34 1.29 5.92
C PHE A 571 -21.85 1.72 7.30
N ILE A 572 -22.44 2.91 7.45
CA ILE A 572 -23.11 3.35 8.67
C ILE A 572 -24.64 3.22 8.49
N PRO A 573 -25.35 2.58 9.43
CA PRO A 573 -26.82 2.53 9.42
C PRO A 573 -27.44 3.94 9.37
N GLU A 574 -28.55 4.11 8.63
CA GLU A 574 -29.19 5.42 8.46
C GLU A 574 -29.62 6.04 9.79
N ASP A 575 -30.11 5.21 10.70
CA ASP A 575 -30.46 5.60 12.06
C ASP A 575 -29.23 5.83 12.95
N GLU A 576 -28.00 5.56 12.54
CA GLU A 576 -26.77 5.90 13.27
C GLU A 576 -25.92 6.96 12.53
N LEU A 577 -26.42 7.49 11.41
CA LEU A 577 -25.66 8.34 10.51
C LEU A 577 -25.45 9.76 11.09
N TRP A 578 -26.51 10.37 11.65
CA TRP A 578 -26.44 11.69 12.27
C TRP A 578 -27.58 11.95 13.27
N PRO A 579 -27.31 12.42 14.50
CA PRO A 579 -26.00 12.52 15.14
C PRO A 579 -25.27 11.16 15.20
N PRO A 580 -23.93 11.13 15.35
CA PRO A 580 -23.16 9.90 15.30
C PRO A 580 -23.67 8.84 16.27
N GLY A 581 -24.01 7.65 15.77
CA GLY A 581 -24.34 6.48 16.59
C GLY A 581 -23.12 5.59 16.88
N PRO A 582 -23.31 4.45 17.59
CA PRO A 582 -22.20 3.60 18.03
C PRO A 582 -21.33 3.01 16.91
N SER A 583 -21.88 2.86 15.69
CA SER A 583 -21.10 2.40 14.52
C SER A 583 -19.97 3.35 14.16
N TRP A 584 -20.06 4.66 14.45
CA TRP A 584 -18.94 5.58 14.20
C TRP A 584 -17.70 5.16 14.99
N GLY A 585 -17.86 4.89 16.29
CA GLY A 585 -16.78 4.42 17.14
C GLY A 585 -16.33 3.00 16.85
N HIS A 586 -17.24 2.13 16.39
CA HIS A 586 -16.88 0.82 15.85
C HIS A 586 -15.92 0.93 14.65
N HIS A 587 -16.18 1.90 13.78
CA HIS A 587 -15.33 2.28 12.65
C HIS A 587 -14.27 3.33 13.01
N TRP A 588 -13.82 3.34 14.27
CA TRP A 588 -12.67 4.09 14.76
C TRP A 588 -12.77 5.62 14.73
N ALA A 589 -13.96 6.18 14.62
CA ALA A 589 -14.16 7.61 14.81
C ALA A 589 -13.79 8.01 16.25
N ASP A 590 -12.89 8.99 16.37
CA ASP A 590 -12.63 9.66 17.63
C ASP A 590 -13.27 11.04 17.61
N LEU A 591 -14.47 11.13 18.18
CA LEU A 591 -15.30 12.33 18.09
C LEU A 591 -14.69 13.53 18.83
N ASP A 592 -13.93 13.30 19.91
CA ASP A 592 -13.26 14.38 20.63
C ASP A 592 -12.14 14.97 19.78
N ARG A 593 -11.30 14.12 19.18
CA ARG A 593 -10.19 14.58 18.34
C ARG A 593 -10.71 15.28 17.07
N LEU A 594 -11.75 14.75 16.44
CA LEU A 594 -12.37 15.37 15.26
C LEU A 594 -12.89 16.78 15.59
N ARG A 595 -13.60 16.94 16.72
CA ARG A 595 -14.12 18.24 17.19
C ARG A 595 -13.01 19.21 17.59
N MET A 596 -11.97 18.73 18.29
CA MET A 596 -10.81 19.54 18.65
C MET A 596 -10.00 20.00 17.43
N GLN A 597 -9.83 19.16 16.40
CA GLN A 597 -9.21 19.56 15.14
C GLN A 597 -10.01 20.64 14.40
N ASN A 598 -11.34 20.49 14.38
CA ASN A 598 -12.22 21.51 13.82
C ASN A 598 -12.06 22.83 14.59
N PHE A 599 -12.07 22.80 15.93
CA PHE A 599 -11.81 23.99 16.74
C PHE A 599 -10.44 24.60 16.43
N ASP A 600 -9.39 23.79 16.36
CA ASP A 600 -8.05 24.29 16.09
C ASP A 600 -7.98 24.93 14.70
N THR A 601 -8.77 24.47 13.71
CA THR A 601 -8.81 25.00 12.33
C THR A 601 -9.77 26.18 12.13
N PHE A 602 -10.95 26.15 12.73
CA PHE A 602 -12.03 27.09 12.44
C PHE A 602 -12.38 28.01 13.61
N GLY A 603 -11.86 27.74 14.82
CA GLY A 603 -12.31 28.37 16.06
C GLY A 603 -13.59 27.77 16.63
N GLU A 604 -14.16 26.75 15.97
CA GLU A 604 -15.43 26.10 16.33
C GLU A 604 -15.37 24.61 16.02
N GLU A 605 -16.14 23.80 16.75
CA GLU A 605 -16.12 22.32 16.62
C GLU A 605 -16.94 21.77 15.43
N ARG A 606 -17.77 22.61 14.80
CA ARG A 606 -18.50 22.34 13.54
C ARG A 606 -19.49 21.16 13.58
N THR A 607 -20.29 21.06 14.62
CA THR A 607 -21.19 19.92 14.90
C THR A 607 -22.65 20.13 14.44
N GLY A 608 -22.95 21.10 13.57
CA GLY A 608 -24.33 21.45 13.21
C GLY A 608 -25.04 20.46 12.26
N SER A 609 -24.36 19.98 11.23
CA SER A 609 -24.90 18.99 10.30
C SER A 609 -23.87 17.96 9.87
N LEU A 610 -24.31 16.79 9.39
CA LEU A 610 -23.42 15.75 8.88
C LEU A 610 -22.46 16.26 7.80
N GLN A 611 -22.97 17.02 6.82
CA GLN A 611 -22.16 17.53 5.73
C GLN A 611 -21.15 18.57 6.23
N GLU A 612 -21.58 19.49 7.10
CA GLU A 612 -20.69 20.47 7.71
C GLU A 612 -19.57 19.79 8.50
N PHE A 613 -19.90 18.83 9.35
CA PHE A 613 -18.91 18.14 10.17
C PHE A 613 -17.92 17.33 9.32
N VAL A 614 -18.41 16.61 8.30
CA VAL A 614 -17.56 15.88 7.36
C VAL A 614 -16.62 16.84 6.63
N ASP A 615 -17.13 17.91 6.03
CA ASP A 615 -16.31 18.89 5.31
C ASP A 615 -15.27 19.54 6.24
N ALA A 616 -15.67 19.92 7.46
CA ALA A 616 -14.79 20.51 8.46
C ALA A 616 -13.65 19.55 8.83
N THR A 617 -13.94 18.28 9.14
CA THR A 617 -12.87 17.35 9.54
C THR A 617 -11.86 17.09 8.42
N GLN A 618 -12.32 17.06 7.16
CA GLN A 618 -11.45 16.86 6.01
C GLN A 618 -10.63 18.12 5.69
N ASP A 619 -11.21 19.32 5.80
CA ASP A 619 -10.50 20.58 5.63
C ASP A 619 -9.52 20.84 6.79
N SER A 620 -9.84 20.43 8.02
CA SER A 620 -8.93 20.41 9.16
C SER A 620 -7.74 19.49 8.92
N GLN A 621 -7.99 18.24 8.51
CA GLN A 621 -6.92 17.31 8.15
C GLN A 621 -6.03 17.91 7.04
N GLY A 622 -6.64 18.49 6.01
CA GLY A 622 -5.92 19.17 4.93
C GLY A 622 -5.08 20.36 5.42
N THR A 623 -5.62 21.20 6.29
CA THR A 623 -4.93 22.37 6.84
C THR A 623 -3.70 21.96 7.64
N ILE A 624 -3.85 20.96 8.51
CA ILE A 624 -2.76 20.48 9.37
C ILE A 624 -1.68 19.80 8.51
N PHE A 625 -2.06 18.97 7.54
CA PHE A 625 -1.09 18.39 6.60
C PHE A 625 -0.38 19.46 5.77
N GLN A 626 -1.10 20.46 5.26
CA GLN A 626 -0.48 21.54 4.49
C GLN A 626 0.55 22.30 5.35
N LEU A 627 0.19 22.72 6.56
CA LEU A 627 1.08 23.43 7.48
C LEU A 627 2.37 22.63 7.77
N SER A 628 2.20 21.37 8.16
CA SER A 628 3.31 20.51 8.61
C SER A 628 4.20 20.07 7.45
N VAL A 629 3.63 19.65 6.31
CA VAL A 629 4.40 19.31 5.11
C VAL A 629 5.22 20.50 4.64
N GLU A 630 4.63 21.69 4.56
CA GLU A 630 5.34 22.88 4.12
C GLU A 630 6.46 23.27 5.07
N HIS A 631 6.27 23.14 6.39
CA HIS A 631 7.33 23.32 7.38
C HIS A 631 8.54 22.42 7.10
N PHE A 632 8.31 21.12 6.97
CA PHE A 632 9.39 20.17 6.72
C PHE A 632 10.05 20.36 5.34
N ARG A 633 9.28 20.70 4.30
CA ARG A 633 9.82 20.99 2.96
C ARG A 633 10.69 22.25 2.92
N ARG A 634 10.34 23.29 3.70
CA ARG A 634 11.21 24.47 3.85
C ARG A 634 12.56 24.12 4.49
N GLY A 635 12.60 23.06 5.31
CA GLY A 635 13.82 22.53 5.92
C GLY A 635 14.79 21.83 4.96
N LYS A 636 14.44 21.65 3.68
CA LYS A 636 15.35 21.10 2.66
C LYS A 636 16.64 21.96 2.54
N PRO A 637 17.85 21.36 2.37
CA PRO A 637 18.13 19.92 2.28
C PRO A 637 18.40 19.23 3.63
N ARG A 638 18.22 19.92 4.77
CA ARG A 638 18.37 19.28 6.10
C ARG A 638 17.35 18.16 6.28
N VAL A 639 16.11 18.39 5.84
CA VAL A 639 15.05 17.39 5.78
C VAL A 639 15.06 16.71 4.40
N SER A 640 14.93 15.38 4.36
CA SER A 640 14.98 14.58 3.13
C SER A 640 13.64 13.99 2.70
N GLY A 641 12.62 13.99 3.57
CA GLY A 641 11.34 13.40 3.23
C GLY A 641 10.28 13.48 4.30
N ILE A 642 9.02 13.36 3.85
CA ILE A 642 7.83 13.25 4.69
C ILE A 642 6.92 12.15 4.13
N ALA A 643 6.42 11.27 4.99
CA ALA A 643 5.36 10.33 4.69
C ALA A 643 4.11 10.61 5.53
N LEU A 644 2.97 10.84 4.87
CA LEU A 644 1.66 10.96 5.54
C LEU A 644 1.16 9.58 5.96
N CYS A 645 0.69 9.47 7.18
CA CYS A 645 0.03 8.28 7.71
C CYS A 645 -1.46 8.65 7.75
N HIS A 646 -2.27 8.44 6.69
CA HIS A 646 -2.06 7.55 5.54
C HIS A 646 -2.54 8.10 4.19
N TYR A 647 -2.11 7.47 3.09
CA TYR A 647 -2.69 7.66 1.76
C TYR A 647 -4.08 7.02 1.67
N ILE A 648 -4.11 5.70 1.90
CA ILE A 648 -5.30 4.85 1.95
C ILE A 648 -5.24 4.00 3.22
N THR A 649 -6.37 3.43 3.58
CA THR A 649 -6.52 2.32 4.52
C THR A 649 -7.39 1.24 3.87
N TYR A 650 -7.27 -0.01 4.34
CA TYR A 650 -7.90 -1.18 3.71
C TYR A 650 -9.24 -1.63 4.31
N TRP A 651 -9.79 -0.82 5.20
CA TRP A 651 -11.06 -1.03 5.88
C TRP A 651 -11.84 0.31 5.85
N PRO A 652 -13.18 0.31 5.76
CA PRO A 652 -13.97 1.52 5.93
C PRO A 652 -13.80 2.07 7.36
N ASP A 653 -12.83 2.95 7.57
CA ASP A 653 -12.57 3.58 8.86
C ASP A 653 -12.77 5.10 8.82
N MET A 654 -12.68 5.71 10.00
CA MET A 654 -12.72 7.16 10.20
C MET A 654 -11.44 7.64 10.88
N LYS A 655 -10.29 7.27 10.30
CA LYS A 655 -8.94 7.61 10.73
C LYS A 655 -8.23 8.42 9.66
N TRP A 656 -7.09 7.96 9.15
CA TRP A 656 -6.07 8.86 8.62
C TRP A 656 -5.96 8.94 7.10
N GLY A 657 -6.59 8.03 6.35
CA GLY A 657 -6.51 8.03 4.88
C GLY A 657 -7.00 9.36 4.28
N ILE A 658 -6.30 9.89 3.28
CA ILE A 658 -6.77 11.05 2.48
C ILE A 658 -7.61 10.63 1.27
N VAL A 659 -7.61 9.34 0.95
CA VAL A 659 -8.55 8.69 0.05
C VAL A 659 -9.28 7.63 0.86
N ASP A 660 -10.61 7.65 0.82
CA ASP A 660 -11.41 6.68 1.59
C ASP A 660 -11.43 5.28 0.94
N ASN A 661 -11.90 4.27 1.69
CA ASN A 661 -11.98 2.87 1.25
C ASN A 661 -12.79 2.65 -0.04
N TYR A 662 -13.59 3.63 -0.48
CA TYR A 662 -14.35 3.57 -1.74
C TYR A 662 -13.66 4.37 -2.86
N GLN A 663 -12.37 4.66 -2.68
CA GLN A 663 -11.51 5.39 -3.59
C GLN A 663 -12.07 6.76 -3.97
N LYS A 664 -12.66 7.44 -2.99
CA LYS A 664 -13.03 8.85 -3.12
C LYS A 664 -11.99 9.68 -2.40
N PRO A 665 -11.33 10.63 -3.09
CA PRO A 665 -10.48 11.58 -2.41
C PRO A 665 -11.31 12.37 -1.40
N LYS A 666 -10.78 12.51 -0.19
CA LYS A 666 -11.28 13.48 0.79
C LYS A 666 -10.82 14.88 0.37
N ARG A 667 -11.43 15.93 0.91
CA ARG A 667 -11.03 17.32 0.64
C ARG A 667 -9.56 17.59 0.99
N SER A 668 -9.02 16.90 2.00
CA SER A 668 -7.61 16.94 2.38
C SER A 668 -6.64 16.54 1.25
N TYR A 669 -7.08 15.72 0.28
CA TYR A 669 -6.30 15.36 -0.90
C TYR A 669 -5.81 16.59 -1.67
N GLU A 670 -6.66 17.61 -1.85
CA GLU A 670 -6.31 18.83 -2.57
C GLU A 670 -5.32 19.72 -1.79
N PHE A 671 -5.33 19.66 -0.46
CA PHE A 671 -4.36 20.36 0.38
C PHE A 671 -2.98 19.70 0.26
N VAL A 672 -2.93 18.37 0.33
CA VAL A 672 -1.70 17.59 0.13
C VAL A 672 -1.16 17.82 -1.28
N LYS A 673 -2.01 17.77 -2.31
CA LYS A 673 -1.64 18.07 -3.69
C LYS A 673 -0.97 19.43 -3.85
N ARG A 674 -1.51 20.47 -3.20
CA ARG A 674 -0.87 21.80 -3.15
C ARG A 674 0.46 21.77 -2.42
N ALA A 675 0.49 21.20 -1.21
CA ALA A 675 1.68 21.16 -0.36
C ALA A 675 2.83 20.32 -0.95
N TYR A 676 2.51 19.36 -1.82
CA TYR A 676 3.48 18.51 -2.51
C TYR A 676 3.86 18.98 -3.91
N GLN A 677 3.45 20.15 -4.40
CA GLN A 677 3.93 20.66 -5.71
C GLN A 677 5.47 20.59 -5.84
N PRO A 678 6.04 20.07 -6.95
CA PRO A 678 7.50 19.99 -7.11
C PRO A 678 8.20 21.35 -7.01
N LEU A 679 7.55 22.39 -7.50
CA LEU A 679 7.89 23.78 -7.25
C LEU A 679 6.78 24.38 -6.38
N LEU A 680 7.10 24.74 -5.15
CA LEU A 680 6.16 25.18 -4.13
C LEU A 680 6.48 26.60 -3.70
N VAL A 681 5.53 27.51 -3.90
CA VAL A 681 5.49 28.79 -3.18
C VAL A 681 4.79 28.57 -1.84
N SER A 682 5.43 28.97 -0.74
CA SER A 682 4.96 28.68 0.62
C SER A 682 5.02 29.92 1.52
N LEU A 683 4.04 30.05 2.42
CA LEU A 683 3.99 31.04 3.49
C LEU A 683 4.33 30.36 4.81
N GLN A 684 5.37 30.87 5.48
CA GLN A 684 5.62 30.55 6.88
C GLN A 684 4.95 31.60 7.76
N PHE A 685 4.29 31.14 8.83
CA PHE A 685 3.75 31.97 9.90
C PHE A 685 3.83 31.18 11.21
N ASP A 686 3.96 31.88 12.33
CA ASP A 686 4.16 31.24 13.65
C ASP A 686 2.84 31.07 14.43
N ARG A 687 1.77 31.71 13.96
CA ARG A 687 0.41 31.61 14.52
C ARG A 687 -0.63 31.85 13.44
N ARG A 688 -1.85 31.37 13.70
CA ARG A 688 -2.95 31.43 12.73
C ARG A 688 -4.10 32.35 13.17
N ARG A 689 -4.16 32.69 14.46
CA ARG A 689 -5.08 33.67 15.02
C ARG A 689 -4.36 35.00 15.25
N TRP A 690 -4.96 36.07 14.72
CA TRP A 690 -4.42 37.42 14.77
C TRP A 690 -5.48 38.38 15.31
N HIS A 691 -5.07 39.39 16.07
CA HIS A 691 -5.98 40.47 16.44
C HIS A 691 -6.31 41.34 15.22
N ALA A 692 -7.49 41.95 15.20
CA ALA A 692 -7.90 42.79 14.07
C ALA A 692 -7.07 44.09 13.96
N ASP A 693 -6.45 44.53 15.07
CA ASP A 693 -5.67 45.77 15.18
C ASP A 693 -4.16 45.57 15.01
N GLU A 694 -3.69 44.37 14.67
CA GLU A 694 -2.28 44.08 14.40
C GLU A 694 -1.98 43.80 12.92
N SER A 695 -0.68 43.76 12.57
CA SER A 695 -0.24 43.29 11.25
C SER A 695 -0.08 41.78 11.23
N PHE A 696 -0.53 41.15 10.15
CA PHE A 696 -0.07 39.82 9.78
C PHE A 696 1.44 39.86 9.53
N ALA A 697 2.17 38.93 10.16
CA ALA A 697 3.59 38.73 9.97
C ALA A 697 3.88 37.30 9.49
N GLY A 698 4.58 37.18 8.36
CA GLY A 698 4.96 35.89 7.79
C GLY A 698 6.23 35.97 6.95
N LYS A 699 6.64 34.85 6.36
CA LYS A 699 7.80 34.78 5.47
C LYS A 699 7.44 34.06 4.20
N LEU A 700 7.79 34.64 3.05
CA LEU A 700 7.61 34.02 1.75
C LEU A 700 8.78 33.09 1.46
N TRP A 701 8.50 31.85 1.11
CA TRP A 701 9.47 30.84 0.73
C TRP A 701 9.15 30.24 -0.63
N ILE A 702 10.20 29.76 -1.30
CA ILE A 702 10.07 28.94 -2.50
C ILE A 702 10.93 27.68 -2.32
N VAL A 703 10.30 26.52 -2.53
CA VAL A 703 10.95 25.19 -2.53
C VAL A 703 10.91 24.64 -3.95
N ASN A 704 12.08 24.23 -4.46
CA ASN A 704 12.24 23.62 -5.77
C ASN A 704 12.84 22.21 -5.63
N ASP A 705 12.06 21.19 -5.96
CA ASP A 705 12.50 19.79 -6.01
C ASP A 705 13.10 19.37 -7.35
N ARG A 706 13.00 20.23 -8.36
CA ARG A 706 13.52 19.95 -9.69
C ARG A 706 14.98 20.38 -9.80
N PHE A 707 15.67 19.80 -10.77
CA PHE A 707 17.05 20.12 -11.10
C PHE A 707 17.17 21.17 -12.22
N GLU A 708 16.10 21.93 -12.46
CA GLU A 708 16.05 23.09 -13.35
C GLU A 708 15.95 24.38 -12.53
N SER A 709 16.56 25.48 -13.01
CA SER A 709 16.39 26.81 -12.42
C SER A 709 15.25 27.56 -13.10
N HIS A 710 14.64 28.48 -12.37
CA HIS A 710 13.67 29.44 -12.90
C HIS A 710 14.17 30.86 -12.66
N GLU A 711 14.18 31.67 -13.71
CA GLU A 711 14.73 33.04 -13.68
C GLU A 711 13.59 34.05 -13.91
N ASN A 712 13.75 35.27 -13.41
CA ASN A 712 12.83 36.40 -13.61
C ASN A 712 11.36 36.08 -13.30
N CYS A 713 11.12 35.33 -12.22
CA CYS A 713 9.79 34.98 -11.76
C CYS A 713 9.20 36.10 -10.89
N GLN A 714 7.89 36.03 -10.63
CA GLN A 714 7.22 36.93 -9.69
C GLN A 714 6.22 36.14 -8.84
N VAL A 715 6.06 36.55 -7.59
CA VAL A 715 4.99 36.05 -6.71
C VAL A 715 3.90 37.12 -6.59
N GLU A 716 2.69 36.80 -7.03
CA GLU A 716 1.49 37.57 -6.71
C GLU A 716 0.96 37.08 -5.35
N LEU A 717 1.09 37.92 -4.32
CA LEU A 717 0.56 37.72 -2.98
C LEU A 717 -0.73 38.53 -2.85
N SER A 718 -1.85 37.88 -2.55
CA SER A 718 -3.14 38.56 -2.39
C SER A 718 -3.83 38.17 -1.10
N PHE A 719 -4.36 39.16 -0.38
CA PHE A 719 -5.16 39.02 0.83
C PHE A 719 -6.63 39.18 0.47
N TYR A 720 -7.48 38.34 1.07
CA TYR A 720 -8.92 38.32 0.86
C TYR A 720 -9.67 38.40 2.20
N ASP A 721 -10.79 39.11 2.23
CA ASP A 721 -11.70 39.13 3.37
C ASP A 721 -12.50 37.82 3.53
N ASP A 722 -13.41 37.78 4.50
CA ASP A 722 -14.33 36.69 4.80
C ASP A 722 -15.34 36.41 3.67
N LYS A 723 -15.51 37.37 2.75
CA LYS A 723 -16.41 37.31 1.59
C LYS A 723 -15.67 37.02 0.29
N ASP A 724 -14.40 36.60 0.37
CA ASP A 724 -13.54 36.32 -0.78
C ASP A 724 -13.31 37.55 -1.70
N HIS A 725 -13.43 38.77 -1.19
CA HIS A 725 -13.00 39.98 -1.92
C HIS A 725 -11.52 40.26 -1.68
N VAL A 726 -10.81 40.66 -2.73
CA VAL A 726 -9.41 41.08 -2.62
C VAL A 726 -9.32 42.40 -1.84
N VAL A 727 -8.61 42.39 -0.72
CA VAL A 727 -8.36 43.59 0.11
C VAL A 727 -6.99 44.20 -0.17
N ALA A 728 -6.01 43.38 -0.56
CA ALA A 728 -4.68 43.85 -0.95
C ALA A 728 -3.99 42.85 -1.88
N THR A 729 -3.16 43.37 -2.79
CA THR A 729 -2.29 42.57 -3.65
C THR A 729 -0.90 43.20 -3.69
N GLN A 730 0.12 42.36 -3.61
CA GLN A 730 1.52 42.73 -3.74
C GLN A 730 2.19 41.81 -4.76
N THR A 731 3.09 42.37 -5.57
CA THR A 731 3.91 41.60 -6.51
C THR A 731 5.35 41.64 -6.04
N ILE A 732 5.93 40.47 -5.81
CA ILE A 732 7.29 40.31 -5.28
C ILE A 732 8.15 39.70 -6.37
N PRO A 733 9.18 40.43 -6.88
CA PRO A 733 10.08 39.89 -7.90
C PRO A 733 10.99 38.81 -7.29
N VAL A 734 11.22 37.74 -8.05
CA VAL A 734 12.13 36.65 -7.71
C VAL A 734 13.10 36.48 -8.87
N GLU A 735 14.31 37.02 -8.71
CA GLU A 735 15.32 37.01 -9.77
C GLU A 735 15.68 35.58 -10.20
N ARG A 736 15.92 34.70 -9.23
CA ARG A 736 16.36 33.34 -9.48
C ARG A 736 15.86 32.36 -8.42
N ILE A 737 15.34 31.23 -8.87
CA ILE A 737 15.03 30.04 -8.07
C ILE A 737 16.03 28.97 -8.49
N ALA A 738 16.92 28.61 -7.58
CA ALA A 738 17.95 27.59 -7.83
C ALA A 738 17.33 26.19 -8.00
N PRO A 739 18.01 25.27 -8.71
CA PRO A 739 17.62 23.86 -8.70
C PRO A 739 17.80 23.26 -7.30
N ASP A 740 16.94 22.31 -6.95
CA ASP A 740 17.06 21.47 -5.75
C ASP A 740 17.30 22.29 -4.46
N SER A 741 16.48 23.31 -4.23
CA SER A 741 16.68 24.33 -3.19
C SER A 741 15.43 24.63 -2.36
N SER A 742 15.63 25.18 -1.16
CA SER A 742 14.59 25.87 -0.38
C SER A 742 15.13 27.23 0.03
N THR A 743 14.39 28.30 -0.22
CA THR A 743 14.89 29.68 -0.01
C THR A 743 13.80 30.59 0.52
N MET A 744 14.13 31.32 1.57
CA MET A 744 13.33 32.43 2.07
C MET A 744 13.56 33.64 1.17
N ILE A 745 12.48 34.19 0.62
CA ILE A 745 12.50 35.30 -0.34
C ILE A 745 12.45 36.63 0.39
N THR A 746 11.44 36.83 1.23
CA THR A 746 11.26 38.07 1.98
C THR A 746 10.29 37.89 3.14
N ASP A 747 10.38 38.76 4.15
CA ASP A 747 9.37 38.89 5.20
C ASP A 747 8.12 39.58 4.62
N ILE A 748 6.95 39.17 5.10
CA ILE A 748 5.66 39.73 4.76
C ILE A 748 5.10 40.43 5.99
N ASP A 749 4.82 41.72 5.86
CA ASP A 749 4.06 42.50 6.82
C ASP A 749 2.85 43.09 6.10
N TRP A 750 1.66 42.82 6.64
CA TRP A 750 0.43 43.40 6.11
C TRP A 750 -0.50 43.81 7.25
N PRO A 751 -0.88 45.09 7.35
CA PRO A 751 -1.83 45.54 8.35
C PRO A 751 -3.18 44.88 8.10
N ILE A 752 -3.72 44.19 9.10
CA ILE A 752 -5.05 43.59 8.98
C ILE A 752 -6.06 44.73 8.85
N ALA A 753 -6.78 44.74 7.75
CA ALA A 753 -7.74 45.80 7.47
C ALA A 753 -8.98 45.65 8.35
N ASP A 754 -9.60 46.77 8.74
CA ASP A 754 -10.91 46.82 9.42
C ASP A 754 -12.03 46.08 8.66
N SER A 755 -11.81 45.74 7.38
CA SER A 755 -12.75 45.00 6.53
C SER A 755 -12.77 43.49 6.77
N VAL A 756 -11.90 42.96 7.64
CA VAL A 756 -11.84 41.52 7.97
C VAL A 756 -12.57 41.27 9.28
N ASP A 757 -13.71 40.57 9.22
CA ASP A 757 -14.55 40.35 10.40
C ASP A 757 -14.09 39.14 11.25
N SER A 758 -13.84 37.99 10.63
CA SER A 758 -13.61 36.71 11.35
C SER A 758 -12.48 35.86 10.78
N VAL A 759 -12.30 35.85 9.47
CA VAL A 759 -11.25 35.10 8.76
C VAL A 759 -10.75 35.91 7.58
N PHE A 760 -9.49 35.71 7.22
CA PHE A 760 -8.93 36.21 5.97
C PHE A 760 -8.13 35.12 5.27
N HIS A 761 -8.06 35.23 3.95
CA HIS A 761 -7.31 34.28 3.14
C HIS A 761 -6.09 34.91 2.50
N VAL A 762 -4.99 34.17 2.48
CA VAL A 762 -3.78 34.56 1.76
C VAL A 762 -3.62 33.63 0.58
N LYS A 763 -3.59 34.16 -0.65
CA LYS A 763 -3.36 33.40 -1.88
C LYS A 763 -2.03 33.83 -2.50
N LEU A 764 -1.21 32.84 -2.85
CA LEU A 764 0.10 32.99 -3.50
C LEU A 764 0.03 32.41 -4.90
N LYS A 765 0.63 33.10 -5.87
CA LYS A 765 0.80 32.59 -7.23
C LYS A 765 2.18 32.95 -7.74
N LEU A 766 3.01 31.93 -7.98
CA LEU A 766 4.30 32.07 -8.63
C LEU A 766 4.11 32.01 -10.14
N ILE A 767 4.53 33.05 -10.85
CA ILE A 767 4.45 33.16 -12.30
C ILE A 767 5.84 33.35 -12.92
N ASP A 768 6.03 32.83 -14.13
CA ASP A 768 7.22 33.09 -14.94
C ASP A 768 7.12 34.40 -15.73
N SER A 769 8.14 34.69 -16.53
CA SER A 769 8.20 35.87 -17.40
C SER A 769 7.11 35.92 -18.48
N ASP A 770 6.51 34.77 -18.81
CA ASP A 770 5.42 34.65 -19.78
C ASP A 770 4.03 34.68 -19.11
N ALA A 771 3.98 35.05 -17.82
CA ALA A 771 2.80 35.09 -16.96
C ALA A 771 2.10 33.73 -16.78
N LYS A 772 2.82 32.61 -17.02
CA LYS A 772 2.32 31.27 -16.74
C LYS A 772 2.48 30.97 -15.25
N THR A 773 1.41 30.46 -14.64
CA THR A 773 1.45 29.97 -13.25
C THR A 773 2.34 28.73 -13.17
N LEU A 774 3.41 28.82 -12.39
CA LEU A 774 4.30 27.70 -12.08
C LEU A 774 3.90 26.98 -10.78
N SER A 775 3.40 27.73 -9.79
CA SER A 775 2.96 27.22 -8.49
C SER A 775 1.88 28.11 -7.93
N SER A 776 0.96 27.56 -7.14
CA SER A 776 -0.02 28.35 -6.41
C SER A 776 -0.31 27.76 -5.04
N ASN A 777 -0.59 28.61 -4.07
CA ASN A 777 -0.88 28.19 -2.72
C ASN A 777 -1.91 29.09 -2.03
N ARG A 778 -2.56 28.60 -0.98
CA ARG A 778 -3.56 29.36 -0.24
C ARG A 778 -3.64 28.96 1.23
N TYR A 779 -4.00 29.91 2.07
CA TYR A 779 -4.10 29.77 3.52
C TYR A 779 -5.36 30.45 4.03
N MET A 780 -5.96 29.87 5.07
CA MET A 780 -7.06 30.47 5.84
C MET A 780 -6.55 30.80 7.23
N LEU A 781 -6.60 32.08 7.59
CA LEU A 781 -6.17 32.62 8.87
C LEU A 781 -7.39 33.18 9.62
N LEU A 782 -7.33 33.20 10.94
CA LEU A 782 -8.43 33.61 11.81
C LEU A 782 -8.15 34.97 12.44
N ILE A 783 -9.22 35.72 12.69
CA ILE A 783 -9.23 36.82 13.64
C ILE A 783 -9.57 36.26 15.02
N GLY A 784 -8.71 36.52 16.01
CA GLY A 784 -8.88 36.04 17.38
C GLY A 784 -7.58 36.01 18.18
N ASP A 785 -7.65 35.57 19.42
CA ASP A 785 -6.52 35.48 20.34
C ASP A 785 -5.94 34.05 20.38
N GLN A 786 -4.67 33.90 19.98
CA GLN A 786 -3.97 32.60 19.98
C GLN A 786 -3.77 32.06 21.41
N ALA A 787 -3.54 32.92 22.42
CA ALA A 787 -3.35 32.50 23.80
C ALA A 787 -4.66 32.02 24.44
N GLU A 788 -5.77 32.71 24.19
CA GLU A 788 -7.10 32.23 24.63
C GLU A 788 -7.44 30.87 23.99
N ALA A 789 -7.17 30.73 22.68
CA ALA A 789 -7.38 29.47 21.98
C ALA A 789 -6.54 28.31 22.57
N ARG A 790 -5.30 28.57 22.99
CA ARG A 790 -4.46 27.57 23.69
C ARG A 790 -5.11 27.10 24.99
N GLU A 791 -5.60 28.04 25.80
CA GLU A 791 -6.23 27.68 27.07
C GLU A 791 -7.54 26.90 26.85
N HIS A 792 -8.32 27.27 25.83
CA HIS A 792 -9.51 26.50 25.45
C HIS A 792 -9.16 25.08 24.98
N MET A 793 -8.15 24.94 24.13
CA MET A 793 -7.67 23.64 23.63
C MET A 793 -7.22 22.71 24.78
N LYS A 794 -6.53 23.27 25.80
CA LYS A 794 -6.17 22.54 27.02
C LYS A 794 -7.37 22.07 27.84
N GLN A 795 -8.43 22.87 27.91
CA GLN A 795 -9.67 22.48 28.59
C GLN A 795 -10.37 21.32 27.88
N LEU A 796 -10.44 21.36 26.54
CA LEU A 796 -10.97 20.25 25.74
C LEU A 796 -10.13 18.98 25.94
N GLY A 797 -8.81 19.10 25.88
CA GLY A 797 -7.88 17.99 26.14
C GLY A 797 -8.02 17.36 27.52
N LYS A 798 -8.24 18.19 28.55
CA LYS A 798 -8.47 17.71 29.93
C LYS A 798 -9.76 16.88 30.02
N LYS A 799 -10.87 17.36 29.44
CA LYS A 799 -12.14 16.63 29.41
C LYS A 799 -11.99 15.27 28.69
N MET A 800 -11.32 15.26 27.54
CA MET A 800 -11.02 14.01 26.83
C MET A 800 -10.19 13.05 27.70
N HIS A 801 -9.15 13.54 28.39
CA HIS A 801 -8.32 12.70 29.26
C HIS A 801 -9.08 12.11 30.45
N GLU A 802 -9.98 12.88 31.06
CA GLU A 802 -10.87 12.39 32.13
C GLU A 802 -11.77 11.26 31.61
N SER A 803 -12.40 11.44 30.44
CA SER A 803 -13.20 10.41 29.77
C SER A 803 -12.37 9.15 29.43
N VAL A 804 -11.19 9.30 28.83
CA VAL A 804 -10.32 8.17 28.47
C VAL A 804 -9.82 7.42 29.72
N SER A 805 -9.60 8.12 30.83
CA SER A 805 -9.19 7.48 32.09
C SER A 805 -10.31 6.63 32.70
N GLU A 806 -11.57 6.98 32.45
CA GLU A 806 -12.73 6.22 32.90
C GLU A 806 -13.05 5.02 31.98
N PHE A 807 -13.02 5.21 30.66
CA PHE A 807 -13.53 4.23 29.71
C PHE A 807 -12.46 3.39 29.00
N THR A 808 -11.19 3.82 29.01
CA THR A 808 -10.11 3.45 28.06
C THR A 808 -10.24 4.12 26.69
N TYR A 809 -9.13 4.14 25.94
CA TYR A 809 -9.01 4.83 24.64
C TYR A 809 -9.89 4.20 23.55
N ASP A 810 -9.94 2.88 23.51
CA ASP A 810 -10.59 2.06 22.50
C ASP A 810 -12.10 1.86 22.74
N ASN A 811 -12.57 2.22 23.93
CA ASN A 811 -13.96 2.08 24.32
C ASN A 811 -14.81 3.26 23.84
N TYR A 812 -15.44 3.07 22.69
CA TYR A 812 -16.28 4.08 22.06
C TYR A 812 -17.63 4.34 22.76
N TYR A 813 -18.00 3.56 23.79
CA TYR A 813 -19.19 3.87 24.60
C TYR A 813 -19.04 5.17 25.38
N ARG A 814 -17.81 5.68 25.54
CA ARG A 814 -17.52 6.98 26.15
C ARG A 814 -18.19 8.16 25.44
N PHE A 815 -18.58 7.98 24.18
CA PHE A 815 -19.26 9.01 23.41
C PHE A 815 -20.78 9.01 23.58
N SER A 816 -21.38 7.88 24.00
CA SER A 816 -22.83 7.67 24.03
C SER A 816 -23.33 7.51 25.47
N PRO A 817 -23.89 8.57 26.08
CA PRO A 817 -24.40 8.53 27.44
C PRO A 817 -25.42 7.42 27.71
N GLU A 818 -26.22 7.05 26.70
CA GLU A 818 -27.25 6.01 26.84
C GLU A 818 -26.68 4.59 26.91
N LEU A 819 -25.44 4.38 26.46
CA LEU A 819 -24.75 3.07 26.51
C LEU A 819 -23.93 2.87 27.78
N ASN A 820 -23.66 3.94 28.53
CA ASN A 820 -22.83 3.89 29.74
C ASN A 820 -23.58 4.31 31.00
N ASP A 821 -24.91 4.40 30.93
CA ASP A 821 -25.83 4.76 32.02
C ASP A 821 -25.54 6.13 32.67
N SER A 822 -24.77 7.01 32.02
CA SER A 822 -24.39 8.32 32.58
C SER A 822 -25.55 9.34 32.58
N ASP A 823 -26.60 9.09 31.80
CA ASP A 823 -27.82 9.92 31.79
C ASP A 823 -28.84 9.51 32.88
N GLY A 824 -28.57 8.43 33.62
CA GLY A 824 -29.39 7.92 34.72
C GLY A 824 -30.74 7.34 34.28
N LYS A 825 -30.93 7.03 32.98
CA LYS A 825 -32.15 6.42 32.46
C LYS A 825 -31.84 5.04 31.87
N PRO A 826 -32.65 4.00 32.16
CA PRO A 826 -32.47 2.72 31.51
C PRO A 826 -32.80 2.85 30.01
N SER A 827 -31.84 2.54 29.14
CA SER A 827 -32.09 2.50 27.69
C SER A 827 -33.06 1.36 27.34
N ASP A 828 -34.03 1.64 26.48
CA ASP A 828 -34.85 0.61 25.85
C ASP A 828 -34.24 0.21 24.51
N SER A 829 -33.52 -0.91 24.52
CA SER A 829 -32.88 -1.48 23.31
C SER A 829 -33.81 -1.73 22.11
N GLN A 830 -35.14 -1.69 22.29
CA GLN A 830 -36.11 -1.83 21.19
C GLN A 830 -36.49 -0.50 20.54
N THR A 831 -36.31 0.63 21.23
CA THR A 831 -36.80 1.95 20.76
C THR A 831 -35.72 3.01 20.71
N ASP A 832 -34.66 2.88 21.52
CA ASP A 832 -33.63 3.89 21.65
C ASP A 832 -32.46 3.57 20.71
N VAL A 833 -32.02 4.58 19.96
CA VAL A 833 -30.78 4.53 19.17
C VAL A 833 -29.78 5.45 19.85
N PRO A 834 -28.77 4.91 20.56
CA PRO A 834 -27.80 5.71 21.30
C PRO A 834 -27.11 6.74 20.40
N ARG A 835 -26.85 7.94 20.93
CA ARG A 835 -26.26 9.05 20.17
C ARG A 835 -25.01 9.58 20.86
N ALA A 836 -24.10 10.11 20.07
CA ALA A 836 -22.94 10.80 20.60
C ALA A 836 -23.34 12.14 21.24
N ALA A 837 -22.79 12.43 22.41
CA ALA A 837 -23.00 13.72 23.07
C ALA A 837 -22.27 14.88 22.36
N GLY A 838 -22.89 16.07 22.38
CA GLY A 838 -22.31 17.31 21.86
C GLY A 838 -22.46 17.53 20.35
N PHE A 839 -23.50 16.93 19.76
CA PHE A 839 -23.89 17.07 18.36
C PHE A 839 -25.36 17.56 18.21
N ASP A 840 -25.84 18.31 19.21
CA ASP A 840 -27.22 18.82 19.31
C ASP A 840 -27.44 20.16 18.58
#